data_AF-A0A1V2AUR5-F1
#
_entry.id   AF-A0A1V2AUR5-F1
#
_cell.length_a   1.000
_cell.length_b   1.000
_cell.length_c   1.000
_cell.angle_alpha   90.00
_cell.angle_beta   90.00
_cell.angle_gamma   90.00
#
_symmetry.space_group_name_H-M   'P 1'
#
loop_
_entity.id
_entity.type
_entity.pdbx_description
1 polymer ?
#
loop_
_entity_poly.entity_id
_entity_poly.type
_entity_poly.pdbx_seq_one_letter_code
_entity_poly.pdbx_strand_id
1 'polypeptide(L)'
;MWVLHQLTGGHGAYNIPGVYMLEGRLDVARLSSALQQVVSRHEILRTVFIEHEDGDVRQFVLATGHVVLEQYAVNEEALSARLQSDFNTVFDLSAGPLLRVCLYRLDEDRYVLSYVMHHIISDGWSVGILLRDLLRFYEGVSLPALPIQYKDYSAWQENRYSAGDQSYWKALFSGELPVFDLSPDRVRPVVKSYRGGVVRSRWSRELSHHFGELLRAEQSTLFMGLLSVVQVLLYRYSGQSDLIIGSPVAGRSHPDLEDQLGLYVNTIALRSQVNGEGSYRSHLSAVRGITLSAYDHQLYPFDKLVSDLGLSRDMSRHALFDVMVVLQQGSSVAGAPGGLEVSRYSVVQPDSSKFDLLFNFTESEGCISLGLEYNSDIFDRWRMDRLLAHVERIVAGVSAHPEQPLCELDYLGEDERKRLLYSYNDTTASYQSDATLVSLFAAQVSQRPDAVAVVYEGRSWSYRELDEASDRLGFYLRTEYGVGRNDVVGVCLDRSERLIISLLGVLKAGGAYMPVDPFTPAERIAYQVADSGCKHLLDASAYEVFIAFRGDSSGDKLPLINECNDLAYVIYTSGSTGTPKGCMLEHSGVINRIDWMWSAYDYSINDIILQKTTFTFDVSVWEIFMPLCWGARMVLCRREDVGSPEELSKLIAAEQVSN
;
A
#
# COMPACT_ATOMS: atom_id res chain seq x y z
N MET A 1 28.11 -12.43 1.60
CA MET A 1 28.69 -11.16 2.14
C MET A 1 29.77 -10.54 1.26
N TRP A 2 30.86 -11.26 0.94
CA TRP A 2 31.96 -10.70 0.12
C TRP A 2 31.47 -10.10 -1.22
N VAL A 3 30.63 -10.83 -1.96
CA VAL A 3 30.06 -10.35 -3.24
C VAL A 3 29.28 -9.04 -3.06
N LEU A 4 28.47 -8.93 -2.00
CA LEU A 4 27.70 -7.72 -1.70
C LEU A 4 28.61 -6.52 -1.36
N HIS A 5 29.71 -6.76 -0.65
CA HIS A 5 30.72 -5.74 -0.37
C HIS A 5 31.36 -5.21 -1.67
N GLN A 6 31.74 -6.10 -2.59
CA GLN A 6 32.30 -5.71 -3.89
C GLN A 6 31.31 -4.91 -4.74
N LEU A 7 30.04 -5.33 -4.78
CA LEU A 7 28.98 -4.64 -5.53
C LEU A 7 28.66 -3.25 -4.99
N THR A 8 28.81 -3.04 -3.68
CA THR A 8 28.51 -1.78 -3.01
C THR A 8 29.74 -0.88 -2.86
N GLY A 9 30.89 -1.26 -3.41
CA GLY A 9 32.14 -0.48 -3.30
C GLY A 9 32.62 -0.28 -1.86
N GLY A 10 32.27 -1.19 -0.95
CA GLY A 10 32.65 -1.12 0.46
C GLY A 10 31.90 -0.07 1.29
N HIS A 11 30.80 0.51 0.78
CA HIS A 11 29.94 1.40 1.56
C HIS A 11 29.39 0.69 2.82
N GLY A 12 29.24 1.43 3.93
CA GLY A 12 28.98 0.91 5.28
C GLY A 12 27.64 0.19 5.53
N ALA A 13 26.90 -0.22 4.49
CA ALA A 13 25.62 -0.92 4.60
C ALA A 13 25.70 -2.27 5.37
N TYR A 14 26.90 -2.87 5.42
CA TYR A 14 27.19 -4.12 6.13
C TYR A 14 28.15 -3.92 7.31
N ASN A 15 28.24 -2.71 7.85
CA ASN A 15 28.91 -2.47 9.10
C ASN A 15 27.97 -2.79 10.27
N ILE A 16 28.51 -3.40 11.33
CA ILE A 16 27.83 -3.64 12.59
C ILE A 16 28.45 -2.72 13.64
N PRO A 17 27.87 -1.52 13.85
CA PRO A 17 28.32 -0.63 14.90
C PRO A 17 27.76 -1.05 16.27
N GLY A 18 28.52 -0.78 17.33
CA GLY A 18 28.03 -0.81 18.70
C GLY A 18 28.65 0.31 19.52
N VAL A 19 27.84 0.89 20.41
CA VAL A 19 28.27 2.02 21.25
C VAL A 19 27.79 1.80 22.68
N TYR A 20 28.71 1.97 23.61
CA TYR A 20 28.51 1.75 25.03
C TYR A 20 29.04 2.95 25.81
N MET A 21 28.26 3.40 26.79
CA MET A 21 28.71 4.33 27.80
C MET A 21 29.41 3.52 28.90
N LEU A 22 30.58 4.00 29.32
CA LEU A 22 31.36 3.48 30.43
C LEU A 22 31.49 4.59 31.48
N GLU A 23 30.92 4.38 32.67
CA GLU A 23 30.95 5.35 33.77
C GLU A 23 31.75 4.79 34.95
N GLY A 24 32.71 5.58 35.44
CA GLY A 24 33.64 5.22 36.51
C GLY A 24 35.11 5.34 36.11
N ARG A 25 36.00 4.97 37.04
CA ARG A 25 37.46 5.04 36.85
C ARG A 25 37.94 3.97 35.88
N LEU A 26 38.15 4.35 34.62
CA LEU A 26 38.60 3.47 33.55
C LEU A 26 40.13 3.34 33.50
N ASP A 27 40.65 2.11 33.54
CA ASP A 27 42.05 1.81 33.21
C ASP A 27 42.18 1.54 31.71
N VAL A 28 42.58 2.57 30.96
CA VAL A 28 42.68 2.49 29.50
C VAL A 28 43.75 1.49 29.04
N ALA A 29 44.85 1.33 29.78
CA ALA A 29 45.90 0.37 29.43
C ALA A 29 45.40 -1.06 29.59
N ARG A 30 44.63 -1.32 30.65
CA ARG A 30 43.97 -2.61 30.88
C ARG A 30 42.90 -2.89 29.84
N LEU A 31 42.11 -1.91 29.43
CA LEU A 31 41.14 -2.06 28.34
C LEU A 31 41.82 -2.37 27.01
N SER A 32 42.90 -1.68 26.68
CA SER A 32 43.70 -1.96 25.48
C SER A 32 44.29 -3.38 25.50
N SER A 33 44.78 -3.84 26.66
CA SER A 33 45.26 -5.21 26.83
C SER A 33 44.15 -6.26 26.69
N ALA A 34 42.97 -5.97 27.26
CA ALA A 34 41.79 -6.83 27.12
C ALA A 34 41.37 -6.96 25.65
N LEU A 35 41.39 -5.87 24.88
CA LEU A 35 41.11 -5.90 23.45
C LEU A 35 42.08 -6.82 22.69
N GLN A 36 43.38 -6.76 22.98
CA GLN A 36 44.36 -7.67 22.35
C GLN A 36 44.10 -9.14 22.70
N GLN A 37 43.68 -9.43 23.93
CA GLN A 37 43.32 -10.80 24.33
C GLN A 37 42.08 -11.30 23.59
N VAL A 38 41.08 -10.45 23.36
CA VAL A 38 39.92 -10.79 22.53
C VAL A 38 40.34 -11.09 21.09
N VAL A 39 41.17 -10.23 20.48
CA VAL A 39 41.69 -10.42 19.11
C VAL A 39 42.54 -11.69 18.99
N SER A 40 43.32 -12.02 20.03
CA SER A 40 44.10 -13.25 20.07
C SER A 40 43.24 -14.51 20.24
N ARG A 41 42.15 -14.41 21.02
CA ARG A 41 41.23 -15.51 21.32
C ARG A 41 40.39 -15.91 20.10
N HIS A 42 39.94 -14.94 19.33
CA HIS A 42 39.00 -15.13 18.21
C HIS A 42 39.72 -14.97 16.88
N GLU A 43 40.00 -16.07 16.19
CA GLU A 43 40.75 -16.05 14.93
C GLU A 43 40.09 -15.17 13.86
N ILE A 44 38.76 -15.11 13.85
CA ILE A 44 38.00 -14.34 12.85
C ILE A 44 38.31 -12.83 12.87
N LEU A 45 38.73 -12.28 14.02
CA LEU A 45 39.10 -10.86 14.14
C LEU A 45 40.43 -10.53 13.46
N ARG A 46 41.23 -11.56 13.15
CA ARG A 46 42.50 -11.48 12.43
C ARG A 46 42.43 -12.20 11.08
N THR A 47 41.23 -12.46 10.57
CA THR A 47 40.99 -13.07 9.27
C THR A 47 40.80 -12.03 8.17
N VAL A 48 41.42 -12.24 7.03
CA VAL A 48 41.21 -11.50 5.78
C VAL A 48 40.68 -12.43 4.68
N PHE A 49 40.07 -11.86 3.65
CA PHE A 49 39.42 -12.56 2.54
C PHE A 49 40.11 -12.18 1.23
N ILE A 50 40.78 -13.14 0.61
CA ILE A 50 41.59 -12.91 -0.60
C ILE A 50 41.04 -13.80 -1.71
N GLU A 51 40.82 -13.20 -2.87
CA GLU A 51 40.47 -13.90 -4.11
C GLU A 51 41.72 -14.59 -4.68
N HIS A 52 41.62 -15.88 -4.98
CA HIS A 52 42.66 -16.66 -5.61
C HIS A 52 42.60 -16.57 -7.15
N GLU A 53 43.66 -17.05 -7.81
CA GLU A 53 43.76 -17.08 -9.28
C GLU A 53 42.64 -17.87 -9.98
N ASP A 54 41.99 -18.79 -9.27
CA ASP A 54 40.84 -19.59 -9.74
C ASP A 54 39.50 -18.85 -9.60
N GLY A 55 39.49 -17.65 -9.01
CA GLY A 55 38.30 -16.85 -8.72
C GLY A 55 37.62 -17.20 -7.39
N ASP A 56 38.15 -18.16 -6.62
CA ASP A 56 37.60 -18.52 -5.31
C ASP A 56 38.11 -17.57 -4.23
N VAL A 57 37.23 -17.17 -3.32
CA VAL A 57 37.58 -16.35 -2.16
C VAL A 57 37.90 -17.24 -0.97
N ARG A 58 39.09 -17.10 -0.40
CA ARG A 58 39.54 -17.88 0.76
C ARG A 58 39.81 -17.02 1.98
N GLN A 59 39.60 -17.63 3.15
CA GLN A 59 39.89 -17.03 4.45
C GLN A 59 41.37 -17.24 4.81
N PHE A 60 42.07 -16.16 5.18
CA PHE A 60 43.45 -16.19 5.64
C PHE A 60 43.53 -15.65 7.05
N VAL A 61 43.87 -16.51 8.01
CA VAL A 61 44.03 -16.13 9.40
C VAL A 61 45.46 -15.63 9.63
N LEU A 62 45.63 -14.33 9.89
CA LEU A 62 46.93 -13.70 10.12
C LEU A 62 47.50 -14.11 11.48
N ALA A 63 48.79 -14.44 11.59
CA ALA A 63 49.41 -14.89 12.84
C ALA A 63 49.24 -13.93 14.03
N THR A 64 49.16 -12.63 13.73
CA THR A 64 48.93 -11.56 14.70
C THR A 64 47.90 -10.58 14.12
N GLY A 65 46.90 -10.20 14.93
CA GLY A 65 45.94 -9.17 14.57
C GLY A 65 46.31 -7.84 15.23
N HIS A 66 46.39 -6.76 14.45
CA HIS A 66 46.69 -5.43 14.97
C HIS A 66 45.42 -4.58 15.01
N VAL A 67 44.60 -4.75 16.05
CA VAL A 67 43.48 -3.83 16.34
C VAL A 67 43.92 -2.84 17.40
N VAL A 68 43.92 -1.55 17.09
CA VAL A 68 44.34 -0.51 18.04
C VAL A 68 43.09 0.08 18.71
N LEU A 69 43.17 0.30 20.03
CA LEU A 69 42.19 1.13 20.73
C LEU A 69 42.51 2.60 20.45
N GLU A 70 41.83 3.19 19.46
CA GLU A 70 41.98 4.60 19.13
C GLU A 70 41.37 5.47 20.24
N GLN A 71 42.07 6.50 20.69
CA GLN A 71 41.62 7.33 21.82
C GLN A 71 41.45 8.78 21.39
N TYR A 72 40.32 9.37 21.76
CA TYR A 72 39.98 10.76 21.43
C TYR A 72 39.40 11.47 22.64
N ALA A 73 39.81 12.72 22.87
CA ALA A 73 39.11 13.63 23.77
C ALA A 73 38.12 14.45 22.93
N VAL A 74 36.83 14.40 23.27
CA VAL A 74 35.77 15.07 22.51
C VAL A 74 34.75 15.68 23.47
N ASN A 75 34.13 16.79 23.06
CA ASN A 75 32.93 17.29 23.73
C ASN A 75 31.70 16.50 23.23
N GLU A 76 30.59 16.59 23.98
CA GLU A 76 29.36 15.86 23.63
C GLU A 76 28.80 16.29 22.25
N GLU A 77 28.99 17.55 21.84
CA GLU A 77 28.53 18.08 20.55
C GLU A 77 29.23 17.42 19.35
N ALA A 78 30.55 17.16 19.45
CA ALA A 78 31.32 16.52 18.37
C ALA A 78 31.18 14.99 18.34
N LEU A 79 30.74 14.38 19.44
CA LEU A 79 30.64 12.91 19.57
C LEU A 79 29.73 12.32 18.47
N SER A 80 28.57 12.94 18.21
CA SER A 80 27.61 12.41 17.24
C SER A 80 28.19 12.32 15.82
N ALA A 81 28.80 13.41 15.33
CA ALA A 81 29.45 13.43 14.02
C ALA A 81 30.58 12.41 13.92
N ARG A 82 31.28 12.19 15.03
CA ARG A 82 32.40 11.27 15.08
C ARG A 82 31.95 9.81 15.08
N LEU A 83 30.92 9.46 15.86
CA LEU A 83 30.29 8.14 15.81
C LEU A 83 29.74 7.83 14.41
N GLN A 84 29.13 8.82 13.74
CA GLN A 84 28.70 8.66 12.36
C GLN A 84 29.87 8.39 11.40
N SER A 85 31.01 9.06 11.59
CA SER A 85 32.22 8.76 10.83
C SER A 85 32.73 7.35 11.10
N ASP A 86 32.69 6.88 12.34
CA ASP A 86 33.11 5.52 12.69
C ASP A 86 32.20 4.50 12.00
N PHE A 87 30.88 4.69 12.04
CA PHE A 87 29.89 3.77 11.45
C PHE A 87 30.05 3.63 9.93
N ASN A 88 30.54 4.67 9.27
CA ASN A 88 30.81 4.70 7.83
C ASN A 88 32.24 4.28 7.49
N THR A 89 32.98 3.65 8.41
CA THR A 89 34.32 3.10 8.13
C THR A 89 34.24 2.14 6.94
N VAL A 90 35.06 2.39 5.92
CA VAL A 90 35.22 1.49 4.78
C VAL A 90 36.31 0.48 5.12
N PHE A 91 35.95 -0.81 5.14
CA PHE A 91 36.88 -1.90 5.40
C PHE A 91 37.41 -2.48 4.09
N ASP A 92 38.72 -2.69 3.99
CA ASP A 92 39.31 -3.55 2.97
C ASP A 92 39.32 -5.00 3.47
N LEU A 93 38.45 -5.84 2.91
CA LEU A 93 38.32 -7.24 3.31
C LEU A 93 39.60 -8.07 3.09
N SER A 94 40.49 -7.64 2.18
CA SER A 94 41.73 -8.34 1.84
C SER A 94 42.91 -7.96 2.72
N ALA A 95 42.89 -6.78 3.33
CA ALA A 95 43.99 -6.26 4.15
C ALA A 95 43.69 -6.34 5.66
N GLY A 96 42.44 -6.12 6.07
CA GLY A 96 42.07 -6.01 7.48
C GLY A 96 42.77 -4.84 8.21
N PRO A 97 42.62 -4.73 9.55
CA PRO A 97 41.67 -5.47 10.38
C PRO A 97 40.21 -5.09 10.06
N LEU A 98 39.29 -6.02 10.26
CA LEU A 98 37.85 -5.83 9.96
C LEU A 98 37.04 -5.39 11.18
N LEU A 99 37.74 -4.90 12.21
CA LEU A 99 37.22 -4.35 13.46
C LEU A 99 37.98 -3.06 13.75
N ARG A 100 37.23 -1.99 14.02
CA ARG A 100 37.73 -0.71 14.52
C ARG A 100 37.14 -0.45 15.90
N VAL A 101 37.95 0.02 16.84
CA VAL A 101 37.53 0.33 18.22
C VAL A 101 38.05 1.70 18.63
N CYS A 102 37.14 2.58 19.03
CA CYS A 102 37.41 3.95 19.45
C CYS A 102 36.92 4.17 20.90
N LEU A 103 37.73 4.85 21.70
CA LEU A 103 37.38 5.31 23.04
C LEU A 103 37.34 6.84 23.06
N TYR A 104 36.16 7.38 23.32
CA TYR A 104 35.91 8.80 23.43
C TYR A 104 35.83 9.20 24.91
N ARG A 105 36.75 10.04 25.38
CA ARG A 105 36.69 10.60 26.72
C ARG A 105 35.83 11.86 26.70
N LEU A 106 34.72 11.84 27.46
CA LEU A 106 33.81 12.98 27.64
C LEU A 106 34.16 13.79 28.90
N ASP A 107 34.54 13.11 29.97
CA ASP A 107 34.93 13.72 31.26
C ASP A 107 36.01 12.86 31.98
N GLU A 108 36.32 13.10 33.26
CA GLU A 108 37.25 12.30 34.06
C GLU A 108 36.81 10.83 34.21
N ASP A 109 35.53 10.60 34.48
CA ASP A 109 34.95 9.27 34.75
C ASP A 109 33.83 8.88 33.75
N ARG A 110 33.74 9.56 32.60
CA ARG A 110 32.74 9.27 31.56
C ARG A 110 33.39 9.05 30.20
N TYR A 111 33.19 7.86 29.64
CA TYR A 111 33.77 7.44 28.37
C TYR A 111 32.72 6.80 27.47
N VAL A 112 32.86 6.98 26.17
CA VAL A 112 32.04 6.30 25.15
C VAL A 112 32.94 5.36 24.37
N LEU A 113 32.69 4.06 24.50
CA LEU A 113 33.33 3.01 23.72
C LEU A 113 32.51 2.76 22.46
N SER A 114 33.09 3.04 21.30
CA SER A 114 32.53 2.70 20.00
C SER A 114 33.34 1.57 19.37
N TYR A 115 32.65 0.61 18.76
CA TYR A 115 33.28 -0.28 17.81
C TYR A 115 32.45 -0.36 16.53
N VAL A 116 33.13 -0.70 15.44
CA VAL A 116 32.50 -1.03 14.17
C VAL A 116 33.24 -2.23 13.60
N MET A 117 32.50 -3.27 13.21
CA MET A 117 33.07 -4.43 12.54
C MET A 117 32.27 -4.79 11.28
N HIS A 118 32.93 -5.38 10.31
CA HIS A 118 32.26 -5.83 9.10
C HIS A 118 31.42 -7.09 9.37
N HIS A 119 30.21 -7.14 8.83
CA HIS A 119 29.28 -8.26 9.01
C HIS A 119 29.81 -9.59 8.41
N ILE A 120 30.89 -9.58 7.62
CA ILE A 120 31.53 -10.83 7.14
C ILE A 120 32.25 -11.61 8.25
N ILE A 121 32.69 -10.92 9.32
CA ILE A 121 33.38 -11.54 10.46
C ILE A 121 32.49 -11.64 11.71
N SER A 122 31.22 -11.26 11.60
CA SER A 122 30.35 -11.07 12.76
C SER A 122 28.87 -11.15 12.41
N ASP A 123 28.05 -11.43 13.42
CA ASP A 123 26.59 -11.37 13.38
C ASP A 123 26.05 -10.70 14.65
N GLY A 124 24.73 -10.58 14.78
CA GLY A 124 24.11 -9.98 15.97
C GLY A 124 24.46 -10.70 17.28
N TRP A 125 24.72 -12.01 17.23
CA TRP A 125 25.14 -12.79 18.39
C TRP A 125 26.59 -12.48 18.79
N SER A 126 27.47 -12.31 17.79
CA SER A 126 28.88 -11.95 17.95
C SER A 126 29.08 -10.63 18.71
N VAL A 127 28.16 -9.67 18.57
CA VAL A 127 28.17 -8.41 19.33
C VAL A 127 28.17 -8.64 20.85
N GLY A 128 27.30 -9.54 21.33
CA GLY A 128 27.21 -9.85 22.75
C GLY A 128 28.48 -10.52 23.27
N ILE A 129 29.04 -11.46 22.49
CA ILE A 129 30.29 -12.16 22.82
C ILE A 129 31.46 -11.18 22.88
N LEU A 130 31.58 -10.29 21.90
CA LEU A 130 32.68 -9.32 21.84
C LEU A 130 32.73 -8.47 23.12
N LEU A 131 31.60 -7.90 23.50
CA LEU A 131 31.51 -7.07 24.70
C LEU A 131 31.75 -7.90 25.97
N ARG A 132 31.12 -9.07 26.08
CA ARG A 132 31.28 -9.96 27.24
C ARG A 132 32.74 -10.33 27.44
N ASP A 133 33.42 -10.82 26.40
CA ASP A 133 34.81 -11.26 26.48
C ASP A 133 35.74 -10.08 26.78
N LEU A 134 35.49 -8.90 26.18
CA LEU A 134 36.23 -7.67 26.47
C LEU A 134 36.13 -7.29 27.96
N LEU A 135 34.92 -7.28 28.52
CA LEU A 135 34.69 -6.94 29.92
C LEU A 135 35.29 -7.98 30.87
N ARG A 136 35.20 -9.28 30.55
CA ARG A 136 35.84 -10.36 31.33
C ARG A 136 37.36 -10.25 31.35
N PHE A 137 37.99 -10.02 30.22
CA PHE A 137 39.44 -9.80 30.18
C PHE A 137 39.83 -8.51 30.89
N TYR A 138 39.00 -7.46 30.80
CA TYR A 138 39.17 -6.24 31.58
C TYR A 138 39.08 -6.51 33.09
N GLU A 139 38.23 -7.43 33.56
CA GLU A 139 38.20 -7.87 34.96
C GLU A 139 39.42 -8.71 35.38
N GLY A 140 40.28 -9.10 34.44
CA GLY A 140 41.41 -10.00 34.68
C GLY A 140 41.02 -11.47 34.72
N VAL A 141 39.83 -11.82 34.21
CA VAL A 141 39.38 -13.21 34.10
C VAL A 141 40.08 -13.88 32.91
N SER A 142 40.70 -15.03 33.14
CA SER A 142 41.23 -15.88 32.07
C SER A 142 40.11 -16.75 31.50
N LEU A 143 39.80 -16.58 30.20
CA LEU A 143 38.79 -17.38 29.50
C LEU A 143 39.40 -18.65 28.88
N PRO A 144 38.70 -19.80 28.90
CA PRO A 144 39.22 -21.07 28.36
C PRO A 144 39.35 -21.00 26.84
N ALA A 145 40.42 -21.54 26.24
CA ALA A 145 40.59 -21.54 24.79
C ALA A 145 39.37 -22.14 24.05
N LEU A 146 39.02 -21.58 22.90
CA LEU A 146 37.92 -22.10 22.09
C LEU A 146 38.35 -23.44 21.46
N PRO A 147 37.53 -24.49 21.54
CA PRO A 147 37.90 -25.82 21.04
C PRO A 147 37.99 -25.87 19.52
N ILE A 148 37.22 -25.02 18.84
CA ILE A 148 37.18 -24.83 17.40
C ILE A 148 37.04 -23.34 17.08
N GLN A 149 37.36 -22.95 15.85
CA GLN A 149 37.29 -21.59 15.34
C GLN A 149 36.41 -21.51 14.09
N TYR A 150 36.07 -20.30 13.64
CA TYR A 150 35.16 -20.09 12.50
C TYR A 150 35.61 -20.79 11.21
N LYS A 151 36.93 -20.89 10.97
CA LYS A 151 37.49 -21.62 9.82
C LYS A 151 37.13 -23.11 9.83
N ASP A 152 37.10 -23.71 11.03
CA ASP A 152 36.80 -25.13 11.21
C ASP A 152 35.31 -25.37 10.96
N TYR A 153 34.46 -24.45 11.44
CA TYR A 153 33.03 -24.43 11.12
C TYR A 153 32.78 -24.27 9.60
N SER A 154 33.48 -23.34 8.95
CA SER A 154 33.33 -23.07 7.51
C SER A 154 33.66 -24.32 6.69
N ALA A 155 34.78 -25.00 7.00
CA ALA A 155 35.17 -26.25 6.35
C ALA A 155 34.20 -27.42 6.66
N TRP A 156 33.64 -27.44 7.87
CA TRP A 156 32.62 -28.42 8.26
C TRP A 156 31.32 -28.20 7.47
N GLN A 157 30.84 -26.96 7.37
CA GLN A 157 29.56 -26.61 6.75
C GLN A 157 29.49 -26.99 5.26
N GLU A 158 30.59 -26.81 4.53
CA GLU A 158 30.66 -27.05 3.09
C GLU A 158 30.28 -28.49 2.69
N ASN A 159 30.45 -29.45 3.60
CA ASN A 159 30.20 -30.87 3.37
C ASN A 159 28.94 -31.41 4.09
N ARG A 160 28.05 -30.55 4.61
CA ARG A 160 27.01 -30.97 5.58
C ARG A 160 25.57 -30.85 5.14
N TYR A 161 25.23 -29.98 4.20
CA TYR A 161 23.87 -30.01 3.64
C TYR A 161 23.76 -31.19 2.67
N SER A 162 22.67 -31.93 2.80
CA SER A 162 22.34 -33.12 2.03
C SER A 162 21.65 -32.76 0.72
N ALA A 163 21.60 -33.72 -0.22
CA ALA A 163 20.71 -33.62 -1.38
C ALA A 163 19.22 -33.53 -0.96
N GLY A 164 18.87 -34.01 0.25
CA GLY A 164 17.54 -33.87 0.83
C GLY A 164 17.18 -32.43 1.13
N ASP A 165 18.10 -31.66 1.71
CA ASP A 165 17.91 -30.22 1.98
C ASP A 165 17.65 -29.44 0.70
N GLN A 166 18.48 -29.67 -0.32
CA GLN A 166 18.29 -29.06 -1.64
C GLN A 166 16.92 -29.43 -2.24
N SER A 167 16.54 -30.71 -2.16
CA SER A 167 15.27 -31.19 -2.72
C SER A 167 14.06 -30.58 -2.01
N TYR A 168 14.11 -30.43 -0.69
CA TYR A 168 13.08 -29.77 0.10
C TYR A 168 12.86 -28.32 -0.36
N TRP A 169 13.94 -27.52 -0.43
CA TRP A 169 13.82 -26.13 -0.80
C TRP A 169 13.34 -25.94 -2.25
N LYS A 170 13.86 -26.75 -3.20
CA LYS A 170 13.39 -26.69 -4.59
C LYS A 170 11.92 -27.12 -4.73
N ALA A 171 11.44 -28.05 -3.91
CA ALA A 171 10.03 -28.43 -3.89
C ALA A 171 9.15 -27.31 -3.32
N LEU A 172 9.56 -26.67 -2.22
CA LEU A 172 8.83 -25.56 -1.58
C LEU A 172 8.66 -24.36 -2.53
N PHE A 173 9.69 -24.07 -3.32
CA PHE A 173 9.71 -22.97 -4.29
C PHE A 173 9.38 -23.42 -5.73
N SER A 174 8.71 -24.57 -5.88
CA SER A 174 8.19 -24.99 -7.18
C SER A 174 6.96 -24.14 -7.60
N GLY A 175 6.72 -24.09 -8.90
CA GLY A 175 5.63 -23.29 -9.48
C GLY A 175 5.95 -21.81 -9.60
N GLU A 176 4.91 -20.99 -9.77
CA GLU A 176 5.04 -19.54 -9.81
C GLU A 176 5.35 -19.00 -8.41
N LEU A 177 6.32 -18.08 -8.32
CA LEU A 177 6.72 -17.46 -7.06
C LEU A 177 5.99 -16.13 -6.88
N PRO A 178 5.29 -15.92 -5.74
CA PRO A 178 4.63 -14.66 -5.49
C PRO A 178 5.65 -13.54 -5.30
N VAL A 179 5.44 -12.42 -5.96
CA VAL A 179 6.10 -11.15 -5.63
C VAL A 179 5.17 -10.39 -4.69
N PHE A 180 5.65 -10.04 -3.50
CA PHE A 180 4.84 -9.28 -2.55
C PHE A 180 4.52 -7.89 -3.10
N ASP A 181 3.24 -7.56 -3.19
CA ASP A 181 2.77 -6.29 -3.72
C ASP A 181 1.83 -5.61 -2.71
N LEU A 182 2.44 -4.75 -1.89
CA LEU A 182 1.71 -3.77 -1.10
C LEU A 182 1.67 -2.49 -1.91
N SER A 183 0.48 -2.09 -2.39
CA SER A 183 0.31 -0.90 -3.24
C SER A 183 1.13 0.27 -2.68
N PRO A 184 2.13 0.79 -3.40
CA PRO A 184 3.10 1.70 -2.80
C PRO A 184 2.55 3.13 -2.69
N ASP A 185 3.04 3.92 -1.73
CA ASP A 185 2.66 5.34 -1.60
C ASP A 185 3.42 6.22 -2.61
N ARG A 186 4.54 5.72 -3.12
CA ARG A 186 5.43 6.36 -4.10
C ARG A 186 5.85 5.36 -5.18
N VAL A 187 6.27 5.88 -6.33
CA VAL A 187 6.83 5.03 -7.40
C VAL A 187 8.11 4.36 -6.90
N ARG A 188 8.16 3.02 -6.91
CA ARG A 188 9.35 2.25 -6.51
C ARG A 188 10.55 2.65 -7.38
N PRO A 189 11.73 2.95 -6.77
CA PRO A 189 12.96 3.18 -7.52
C PRO A 189 13.40 1.97 -8.35
N VAL A 190 13.95 2.20 -9.55
CA VAL A 190 14.48 1.14 -10.42
C VAL A 190 15.71 0.41 -9.84
N VAL A 191 16.44 1.08 -8.96
CA VAL A 191 17.55 0.50 -8.19
C VAL A 191 17.26 0.80 -6.73
N LYS A 192 17.28 -0.24 -5.91
CA LYS A 192 17.00 -0.16 -4.49
C LYS A 192 17.98 0.78 -3.79
N SER A 193 17.43 1.70 -2.99
CA SER A 193 18.19 2.45 -1.99
C SER A 193 18.10 1.77 -0.62
N TYR A 194 18.84 2.27 0.36
CA TYR A 194 18.78 1.82 1.76
C TYR A 194 18.15 2.85 2.69
N ARG A 195 17.45 3.85 2.15
CA ARG A 195 16.77 4.87 2.96
C ARG A 195 15.58 4.24 3.66
N GLY A 196 15.45 4.49 4.95
CA GLY A 196 14.35 3.94 5.72
C GLY A 196 13.76 4.91 6.71
N GLY A 197 12.73 4.44 7.39
CA GLY A 197 12.19 5.00 8.62
C GLY A 197 11.88 3.86 9.59
N VAL A 198 11.76 4.18 10.88
CA VAL A 198 11.30 3.20 11.88
C VAL A 198 10.13 3.75 12.70
N VAL A 199 9.07 2.96 12.84
CA VAL A 199 7.97 3.20 13.79
C VAL A 199 7.98 2.11 14.85
N ARG A 200 7.62 2.43 16.10
CA ARG A 200 7.76 1.52 17.24
C ARG A 200 6.52 1.50 18.11
N SER A 201 6.13 0.32 18.58
CA SER A 201 5.10 0.12 19.59
C SER A 201 5.57 -0.86 20.66
N ARG A 202 5.05 -0.69 21.87
CA ARG A 202 5.22 -1.62 22.98
C ARG A 202 3.85 -2.05 23.43
N TRP A 203 3.59 -3.36 23.36
CA TRP A 203 2.31 -3.92 23.77
C TRP A 203 2.22 -4.00 25.29
N SER A 204 0.98 -3.94 25.79
CA SER A 204 0.73 -4.13 27.22
C SER A 204 1.18 -5.52 27.67
N ARG A 205 1.47 -5.64 28.97
CA ARG A 205 1.82 -6.94 29.57
C ARG A 205 0.65 -7.92 29.45
N GLU A 206 -0.56 -7.42 29.57
CA GLU A 206 -1.80 -8.18 29.44
C GLU A 206 -1.91 -8.76 28.04
N LEU A 207 -1.76 -7.95 26.99
CA LEU A 207 -1.84 -8.43 25.60
C LEU A 207 -0.75 -9.46 25.31
N SER A 208 0.48 -9.18 25.73
CA SER A 208 1.62 -10.08 25.57
C SER A 208 1.39 -11.43 26.27
N HIS A 209 0.80 -11.40 27.47
CA HIS A 209 0.47 -12.60 28.23
C HIS A 209 -0.60 -13.45 27.55
N HIS A 210 -1.74 -12.85 27.16
CA HIS A 210 -2.84 -13.58 26.50
C HIS A 210 -2.39 -14.18 25.17
N PHE A 211 -1.57 -13.47 24.40
CA PHE A 211 -0.97 -14.02 23.20
C PHE A 211 -0.07 -15.21 23.53
N GLY A 212 0.81 -15.08 24.53
CA GLY A 212 1.66 -16.18 24.98
C GLY A 212 0.87 -17.41 25.49
N GLU A 213 -0.31 -17.24 26.09
CA GLU A 213 -1.19 -18.34 26.49
C GLU A 213 -1.77 -19.08 25.29
N LEU A 214 -2.25 -18.35 24.27
CA LEU A 214 -2.73 -18.95 23.03
C LEU A 214 -1.63 -19.79 22.36
N LEU A 215 -0.41 -19.25 22.26
CA LEU A 215 0.71 -19.96 21.64
C LEU A 215 1.10 -21.21 22.42
N ARG A 216 1.09 -21.15 23.76
CA ARG A 216 1.31 -22.33 24.62
C ARG A 216 0.25 -23.41 24.40
N ALA A 217 -1.03 -23.03 24.31
CA ALA A 217 -2.12 -23.96 24.03
C ALA A 217 -1.95 -24.65 22.66
N GLU A 218 -1.47 -23.89 21.67
CA GLU A 218 -1.20 -24.36 20.30
C GLU A 218 0.20 -24.96 20.09
N GLN A 219 0.95 -25.22 21.18
CA GLN A 219 2.31 -25.78 21.14
C GLN A 219 3.22 -25.07 20.11
N SER A 220 3.10 -23.74 20.04
CA SER A 220 3.78 -22.90 19.06
C SER A 220 4.71 -21.93 19.78
N THR A 221 5.82 -21.58 19.14
CA THR A 221 6.77 -20.60 19.69
C THR A 221 6.27 -19.17 19.48
N LEU A 222 6.81 -18.22 20.26
CA LEU A 222 6.52 -16.79 20.08
C LEU A 222 6.79 -16.33 18.64
N PHE A 223 7.92 -16.76 18.06
CA PHE A 223 8.26 -16.44 16.67
C PHE A 223 7.20 -16.93 15.67
N MET A 224 6.73 -18.18 15.79
CA MET A 224 5.69 -18.74 14.91
C MET A 224 4.39 -17.95 15.01
N GLY A 225 4.00 -17.56 16.23
CA GLY A 225 2.85 -16.70 16.46
C GLY A 225 2.99 -15.34 15.76
N LEU A 226 4.09 -14.63 16.03
CA LEU A 226 4.35 -13.31 15.46
C LEU A 226 4.43 -13.34 13.93
N LEU A 227 5.09 -14.37 13.36
CA LEU A 227 5.14 -14.59 11.92
C LEU A 227 3.74 -14.77 11.33
N SER A 228 2.90 -15.61 11.95
CA SER A 228 1.52 -15.83 11.48
C SER A 228 0.67 -14.57 11.55
N VAL A 229 0.83 -13.74 12.58
CA VAL A 229 0.17 -12.43 12.68
C VAL A 229 0.60 -11.49 11.55
N VAL A 230 1.91 -11.44 11.23
CA VAL A 230 2.40 -10.66 10.10
C VAL A 230 1.83 -11.20 8.79
N GLN A 231 1.80 -12.51 8.57
CA GLN A 231 1.19 -13.12 7.37
C GLN A 231 -0.28 -12.74 7.22
N VAL A 232 -1.07 -12.77 8.31
CA VAL A 232 -2.46 -12.33 8.32
C VAL A 232 -2.57 -10.84 7.96
N LEU A 233 -1.73 -9.98 8.55
CA LEU A 233 -1.71 -8.55 8.23
C LEU A 233 -1.46 -8.34 6.73
N LEU A 234 -0.40 -8.95 6.18
CA LEU A 234 -0.04 -8.78 4.78
C LEU A 234 -1.15 -9.27 3.84
N TYR A 235 -1.74 -10.44 4.13
CA TYR A 235 -2.91 -10.96 3.40
C TYR A 235 -4.07 -9.96 3.40
N ARG A 236 -4.40 -9.36 4.55
CA ARG A 236 -5.51 -8.40 4.66
C ARG A 236 -5.27 -7.09 3.93
N TYR A 237 -4.00 -6.74 3.67
CA TYR A 237 -3.62 -5.52 2.97
C TYR A 237 -3.42 -5.71 1.46
N SER A 238 -2.88 -6.85 1.03
CA SER A 238 -2.59 -7.11 -0.40
C SER A 238 -3.61 -8.03 -1.07
N GLY A 239 -4.41 -8.77 -0.30
CA GLY A 239 -5.27 -9.85 -0.82
C GLY A 239 -4.49 -11.09 -1.28
N GLN A 240 -3.16 -11.10 -1.18
CA GLN A 240 -2.31 -12.21 -1.62
C GLN A 240 -2.31 -13.32 -0.57
N SER A 241 -2.68 -14.54 -0.99
CA SER A 241 -2.68 -15.72 -0.12
C SER A 241 -1.34 -16.45 -0.08
N ASP A 242 -0.51 -16.34 -1.12
CA ASP A 242 0.84 -16.93 -1.16
C ASP A 242 1.89 -15.88 -0.80
N LEU A 243 2.59 -16.09 0.31
CA LEU A 243 3.54 -15.13 0.85
C LEU A 243 4.89 -15.79 1.08
N ILE A 244 5.98 -15.12 0.71
CA ILE A 244 7.34 -15.50 1.08
C ILE A 244 7.90 -14.45 2.03
N ILE A 245 8.25 -14.86 3.25
CA ILE A 245 8.80 -13.98 4.28
C ILE A 245 10.18 -14.49 4.67
N GLY A 246 11.16 -13.59 4.71
CA GLY A 246 12.50 -13.89 5.20
C GLY A 246 12.56 -13.94 6.72
N SER A 247 13.40 -14.81 7.25
CA SER A 247 13.78 -14.79 8.67
C SER A 247 15.24 -15.23 8.85
N PRO A 248 16.03 -14.52 9.69
CA PRO A 248 17.36 -14.97 10.05
C PRO A 248 17.30 -16.12 11.06
N VAL A 249 18.14 -17.13 10.86
CA VAL A 249 18.43 -18.19 11.84
C VAL A 249 19.86 -18.05 12.33
N ALA A 250 20.09 -18.24 13.63
CA ALA A 250 21.40 -17.98 14.23
C ALA A 250 22.54 -18.86 13.66
N GLY A 251 22.22 -20.04 13.12
CA GLY A 251 23.18 -20.98 12.55
C GLY A 251 24.15 -21.62 13.55
N ARG A 252 23.92 -21.41 14.86
CA ARG A 252 24.71 -21.94 15.98
C ARG A 252 24.00 -23.12 16.64
N SER A 253 23.93 -24.25 15.95
CA SER A 253 23.22 -25.45 16.44
C SER A 253 24.05 -26.33 17.38
N HIS A 254 25.34 -26.06 17.53
CA HIS A 254 26.25 -26.84 18.37
C HIS A 254 26.82 -25.97 19.50
N PRO A 255 26.90 -26.47 20.76
CA PRO A 255 27.38 -25.69 21.91
C PRO A 255 28.76 -25.05 21.70
N ASP A 256 29.68 -25.75 21.02
CA ASP A 256 31.02 -25.23 20.72
C ASP A 256 31.01 -23.96 19.85
N LEU A 257 29.89 -23.60 19.23
CA LEU A 257 29.71 -22.38 18.43
C LEU A 257 29.19 -21.20 19.25
N GLU A 258 28.64 -21.41 20.44
CA GLU A 258 27.94 -20.36 21.22
C GLU A 258 28.87 -19.24 21.66
N ASP A 259 30.16 -19.55 21.88
CA ASP A 259 31.19 -18.62 22.36
C ASP A 259 32.08 -18.05 21.27
N GLN A 260 31.82 -18.33 19.98
CA GLN A 260 32.67 -17.89 18.88
C GLN A 260 32.20 -16.59 18.24
N LEU A 261 33.13 -15.73 17.83
CA LEU A 261 32.82 -14.67 16.88
C LEU A 261 32.79 -15.24 15.45
N GLY A 262 31.87 -14.76 14.61
CA GLY A 262 31.79 -15.15 13.21
C GLY A 262 30.44 -14.84 12.56
N LEU A 263 30.35 -15.03 11.24
CA LEU A 263 29.09 -14.93 10.51
C LEU A 263 28.42 -16.31 10.45
N TYR A 264 27.57 -16.62 11.43
CA TYR A 264 26.81 -17.88 11.45
C TYR A 264 25.38 -17.72 10.95
N VAL A 265 24.86 -16.49 10.96
CA VAL A 265 23.48 -16.23 10.56
C VAL A 265 23.24 -16.72 9.12
N ASN A 266 22.28 -17.62 8.96
CA ASN A 266 21.72 -17.95 7.65
C ASN A 266 20.34 -17.28 7.54
N THR A 267 19.87 -17.09 6.31
CA THR A 267 18.51 -16.57 6.08
C THR A 267 17.66 -17.67 5.49
N ILE A 268 16.49 -17.92 6.07
CA ILE A 268 15.50 -18.83 5.50
C ILE A 268 14.35 -18.04 4.89
N ALA A 269 13.83 -18.52 3.77
CA ALA A 269 12.66 -17.98 3.13
C ALA A 269 11.45 -18.88 3.43
N LEU A 270 10.48 -18.35 4.16
CA LEU A 270 9.29 -19.07 4.62
C LEU A 270 8.15 -18.76 3.67
N ARG A 271 7.90 -19.67 2.70
CA ARG A 271 6.72 -19.62 1.83
C ARG A 271 5.52 -20.21 2.57
N SER A 272 4.41 -19.50 2.62
CA SER A 272 3.20 -19.92 3.35
C SER A 272 1.94 -19.52 2.59
N GLN A 273 0.89 -20.34 2.73
CA GLN A 273 -0.44 -20.06 2.19
C GLN A 273 -1.37 -19.59 3.32
N VAL A 274 -2.02 -18.45 3.12
CA VAL A 274 -3.02 -17.89 4.02
C VAL A 274 -4.41 -18.23 3.48
N ASN A 275 -5.18 -19.01 4.22
CA ASN A 275 -6.59 -19.27 3.92
C ASN A 275 -7.47 -18.29 4.72
N GLY A 276 -8.02 -17.29 4.05
CA GLY A 276 -8.87 -16.26 4.67
C GLY A 276 -10.13 -16.80 5.35
N GLU A 277 -10.72 -17.88 4.83
CA GLU A 277 -11.92 -18.51 5.42
C GLU A 277 -11.58 -19.39 6.63
N GLY A 278 -10.30 -19.73 6.80
CA GLY A 278 -9.83 -20.56 7.91
C GLY A 278 -9.65 -19.77 9.21
N SER A 279 -9.50 -20.50 10.31
CA SER A 279 -9.24 -19.92 11.64
C SER A 279 -7.75 -19.63 11.87
N TYR A 280 -7.46 -18.76 12.85
CA TYR A 280 -6.08 -18.47 13.23
C TYR A 280 -5.35 -19.71 13.77
N ARG A 281 -6.01 -20.62 14.51
CA ARG A 281 -5.38 -21.87 14.97
C ARG A 281 -4.91 -22.73 13.81
N SER A 282 -5.77 -22.89 12.79
CA SER A 282 -5.44 -23.68 11.60
C SER A 282 -4.24 -23.07 10.86
N HIS A 283 -4.23 -21.74 10.72
CA HIS A 283 -3.11 -21.02 10.12
C HIS A 283 -1.82 -21.14 10.94
N LEU A 284 -1.86 -20.94 12.25
CA LEU A 284 -0.71 -21.08 13.15
C LEU A 284 -0.13 -22.49 13.12
N SER A 285 -0.97 -23.52 13.09
CA SER A 285 -0.54 -24.92 12.95
C SER A 285 0.21 -25.17 11.63
N ALA A 286 -0.28 -24.59 10.52
CA ALA A 286 0.41 -24.64 9.23
C ALA A 286 1.77 -23.91 9.27
N VAL A 287 1.81 -22.71 9.84
CA VAL A 287 3.03 -21.92 10.03
C VAL A 287 4.05 -22.67 10.90
N ARG A 288 3.60 -23.33 11.97
CA ARG A 288 4.45 -24.19 12.80
C ARG A 288 5.07 -25.32 11.98
N GLY A 289 4.26 -26.03 11.18
CA GLY A 289 4.75 -27.10 10.32
C GLY A 289 5.81 -26.62 9.32
N ILE A 290 5.53 -25.53 8.61
CA ILE A 290 6.46 -24.92 7.64
C ILE A 290 7.75 -24.47 8.32
N THR A 291 7.64 -23.81 9.47
CA THR A 291 8.80 -23.28 10.21
C THR A 291 9.69 -24.41 10.72
N LEU A 292 9.11 -25.48 11.28
CA LEU A 292 9.89 -26.65 11.74
C LEU A 292 10.58 -27.35 10.58
N SER A 293 9.88 -27.60 9.48
CA SER A 293 10.50 -28.19 8.29
C SER A 293 11.60 -27.30 7.70
N ALA A 294 11.44 -25.98 7.71
CA ALA A 294 12.49 -25.06 7.29
C ALA A 294 13.72 -25.11 8.22
N TYR A 295 13.51 -25.28 9.53
CA TYR A 295 14.59 -25.45 10.50
C TYR A 295 15.35 -26.76 10.35
N ASP A 296 14.67 -27.86 10.00
CA ASP A 296 15.33 -29.15 9.72
C ASP A 296 16.29 -29.04 8.52
N HIS A 297 16.02 -28.13 7.58
CA HIS A 297 16.83 -27.93 6.37
C HIS A 297 17.59 -26.58 6.34
N GLN A 298 17.75 -25.94 7.51
CA GLN A 298 18.32 -24.58 7.63
C GLN A 298 19.81 -24.47 7.28
N LEU A 299 20.52 -25.59 7.14
CA LEU A 299 21.94 -25.60 6.79
C LEU A 299 22.18 -25.28 5.31
N TYR A 300 21.16 -25.41 4.46
CA TYR A 300 21.26 -25.11 3.05
C TYR A 300 21.39 -23.58 2.83
N PRO A 301 22.46 -23.09 2.19
CA PRO A 301 22.71 -21.64 2.10
C PRO A 301 21.69 -20.91 1.23
N PHE A 302 21.22 -19.74 1.70
CA PHE A 302 20.27 -18.91 0.95
C PHE A 302 20.80 -18.50 -0.44
N ASP A 303 22.06 -18.10 -0.55
CA ASP A 303 22.66 -17.69 -1.82
C ASP A 303 22.66 -18.85 -2.83
N LYS A 304 22.85 -20.09 -2.34
CA LYS A 304 22.78 -21.30 -3.16
C LYS A 304 21.35 -21.59 -3.60
N LEU A 305 20.37 -21.40 -2.72
CA LEU A 305 18.95 -21.50 -3.07
C LEU A 305 18.58 -20.54 -4.20
N VAL A 306 18.95 -19.25 -4.08
CA VAL A 306 18.67 -18.25 -5.12
C VAL A 306 19.31 -18.64 -6.45
N SER A 307 20.55 -19.14 -6.43
CA SER A 307 21.24 -19.65 -7.62
C SER A 307 20.52 -20.86 -8.24
N ASP A 308 20.12 -21.84 -7.42
CA ASP A 308 19.48 -23.08 -7.87
C ASP A 308 18.06 -22.86 -8.43
N LEU A 309 17.40 -21.78 -8.03
CA LEU A 309 16.10 -21.37 -8.56
C LEU A 309 16.19 -20.62 -9.89
N GLY A 310 17.38 -20.09 -10.26
CA GLY A 310 17.59 -19.41 -11.54
C GLY A 310 16.73 -18.15 -11.72
N LEU A 311 16.47 -17.42 -10.63
CA LEU A 311 15.58 -16.26 -10.62
C LEU A 311 16.13 -15.10 -11.46
N SER A 312 15.23 -14.38 -12.13
CA SER A 312 15.58 -13.13 -12.82
C SER A 312 16.05 -12.07 -11.81
N ARG A 313 17.16 -11.40 -12.11
CA ARG A 313 17.64 -10.29 -11.28
C ARG A 313 16.75 -9.05 -11.46
N ASP A 314 16.13 -8.62 -10.35
CA ASP A 314 15.50 -7.32 -10.20
C ASP A 314 16.35 -6.47 -9.25
N MET A 315 16.83 -5.32 -9.70
CA MET A 315 17.67 -4.42 -8.89
C MET A 315 16.85 -3.56 -7.91
N SER A 316 15.52 -3.56 -8.03
CA SER A 316 14.59 -2.82 -7.18
C SER A 316 14.07 -3.63 -5.99
N ARG A 317 14.31 -4.95 -5.96
CA ARG A 317 13.80 -5.90 -4.97
C ARG A 317 14.88 -6.87 -4.50
N HIS A 318 14.58 -7.63 -3.46
CA HIS A 318 15.41 -8.78 -3.12
C HIS A 318 15.06 -9.97 -4.00
N ALA A 319 15.96 -10.95 -4.05
CA ALA A 319 15.81 -12.09 -4.94
C ALA A 319 14.54 -12.92 -4.70
N LEU A 320 14.04 -13.02 -3.46
CA LEU A 320 12.96 -13.96 -3.12
C LEU A 320 11.87 -13.40 -2.18
N PHE A 321 12.17 -12.41 -1.33
CA PHE A 321 11.21 -11.81 -0.42
C PHE A 321 11.56 -10.35 -0.10
N ASP A 322 10.54 -9.51 0.00
CA ASP A 322 10.72 -8.09 0.33
C ASP A 322 10.34 -7.76 1.79
N VAL A 323 9.79 -8.74 2.51
CA VAL A 323 9.42 -8.63 3.92
C VAL A 323 10.26 -9.58 4.76
N MET A 324 10.77 -9.08 5.89
CA MET A 324 11.51 -9.88 6.86
C MET A 324 10.89 -9.77 8.25
N VAL A 325 10.89 -10.88 8.99
CA VAL A 325 10.43 -10.96 10.38
C VAL A 325 11.57 -11.45 11.26
N VAL A 326 11.82 -10.76 12.36
CA VAL A 326 12.89 -11.07 13.31
C VAL A 326 12.32 -11.05 14.72
N LEU A 327 12.72 -12.01 15.55
CA LEU A 327 12.49 -11.99 17.00
C LEU A 327 13.84 -11.99 17.72
N GLN A 328 14.07 -10.97 18.54
CA GLN A 328 15.27 -10.85 19.37
C GLN A 328 14.91 -11.05 20.84
N GLN A 329 15.81 -11.69 21.59
CA GLN A 329 15.74 -11.68 23.05
C GLN A 329 16.34 -10.38 23.56
N GLY A 330 15.63 -9.67 24.45
CA GLY A 330 16.17 -8.49 25.10
C GLY A 330 17.41 -8.85 25.93
N SER A 331 18.58 -8.40 25.51
CA SER A 331 19.81 -8.53 26.30
C SER A 331 19.97 -7.31 27.21
N SER A 332 19.85 -7.50 28.53
CA SER A 332 20.33 -6.52 29.49
C SER A 332 21.83 -6.75 29.70
N VAL A 333 22.66 -5.80 29.28
CA VAL A 333 24.03 -5.72 29.79
C VAL A 333 23.92 -4.90 31.07
N ALA A 334 23.44 -5.54 32.14
CA ALA A 334 23.40 -4.94 33.47
C ALA A 334 24.53 -5.55 34.30
N GLY A 335 25.58 -4.77 34.55
CA GLY A 335 26.70 -5.19 35.39
C GLY A 335 27.70 -4.05 35.58
N ALA A 336 28.41 -4.10 36.71
CA ALA A 336 29.49 -3.17 37.03
C ALA A 336 30.88 -3.86 36.98
N PRO A 337 31.31 -4.41 35.82
CA PRO A 337 32.56 -5.15 35.74
C PRO A 337 33.76 -4.28 36.09
N GLY A 338 34.59 -4.73 37.03
CA GLY A 338 35.76 -3.98 37.48
C GLY A 338 35.45 -2.59 38.07
N GLY A 339 34.21 -2.33 38.51
CA GLY A 339 33.77 -1.04 39.05
C GLY A 339 33.32 -0.01 38.00
N LEU A 340 33.15 -0.40 36.74
CA LEU A 340 32.61 0.43 35.67
C LEU A 340 31.15 0.11 35.41
N GLU A 341 30.27 1.10 35.42
CA GLU A 341 28.90 0.95 34.93
C GLU A 341 28.90 0.97 33.40
N VAL A 342 28.35 -0.07 32.79
CA VAL A 342 28.30 -0.23 31.32
C VAL A 342 26.85 -0.19 30.87
N SER A 343 26.50 0.76 30.02
CA SER A 343 25.16 0.86 29.42
C SER A 343 25.25 1.05 27.91
N ARG A 344 24.24 0.60 27.17
CA ARG A 344 24.17 0.89 25.73
C ARG A 344 23.96 2.39 25.52
N TYR A 345 24.76 2.98 24.65
CA TYR A 345 24.62 4.39 24.29
C TYR A 345 23.77 4.52 23.02
N SER A 346 22.63 5.20 23.13
CA SER A 346 21.74 5.43 21.99
C SER A 346 22.34 6.47 21.05
N VAL A 347 22.68 6.06 19.83
CA VAL A 347 23.09 6.98 18.77
C VAL A 347 21.91 7.20 17.84
N VAL A 348 21.67 8.46 17.49
CA VAL A 348 20.75 8.81 16.39
C VAL A 348 21.45 8.41 15.09
N GLN A 349 21.16 7.20 14.59
CA GLN A 349 21.52 6.81 13.24
C GLN A 349 20.46 7.33 12.27
N PRO A 350 20.83 7.68 11.02
CA PRO A 350 19.85 7.82 9.96
C PRO A 350 19.09 6.50 9.84
N ASP A 351 17.77 6.56 9.88
CA ASP A 351 16.96 5.36 9.66
C ASP A 351 17.30 4.78 8.27
N SER A 352 17.70 3.51 8.27
CA SER A 352 18.00 2.76 7.05
C SER A 352 17.10 1.55 7.00
N SER A 353 16.73 1.11 5.79
CA SER A 353 15.94 -0.11 5.62
C SER A 353 16.62 -1.03 4.63
N LYS A 354 16.89 -2.26 5.08
CA LYS A 354 17.40 -3.31 4.20
C LYS A 354 16.28 -3.98 3.42
N PHE A 355 15.03 -3.91 3.85
CA PHE A 355 13.88 -4.56 3.21
C PHE A 355 12.82 -3.53 2.87
N ASP A 356 11.78 -3.93 2.15
CA ASP A 356 10.63 -3.03 1.99
C ASP A 356 9.94 -2.84 3.34
N LEU A 357 9.79 -3.93 4.09
CA LEU A 357 9.32 -3.96 5.47
C LEU A 357 10.16 -4.96 6.29
N LEU A 358 10.58 -4.55 7.49
CA LEU A 358 11.23 -5.42 8.47
C LEU A 358 10.50 -5.29 9.81
N PHE A 359 9.86 -6.38 10.23
CA PHE A 359 9.20 -6.48 11.53
C PHE A 359 10.20 -7.04 12.54
N ASN A 360 10.70 -6.17 13.42
CA ASN A 360 11.65 -6.52 14.45
C ASN A 360 10.97 -6.56 15.83
N PHE A 361 10.71 -7.77 16.32
CA PHE A 361 10.11 -8.00 17.62
C PHE A 361 11.17 -8.20 18.70
N THR A 362 10.90 -7.69 19.90
CA THR A 362 11.73 -7.93 21.09
C THR A 362 10.85 -8.29 22.28
N GLU A 363 11.21 -9.34 23.00
CA GLU A 363 10.58 -9.68 24.28
C GLU A 363 11.47 -9.23 25.44
N SER A 364 10.91 -8.43 26.35
CA SER A 364 11.61 -7.96 27.55
C SER A 364 10.60 -7.67 28.67
N GLU A 365 10.92 -8.11 29.90
CA GLU A 365 10.11 -7.85 31.11
C GLU A 365 8.62 -8.26 30.98
N GLY A 366 8.35 -9.30 30.19
CA GLY A 366 6.99 -9.80 29.92
C GLY A 366 6.17 -8.93 28.96
N CYS A 367 6.80 -7.98 28.26
CA CYS A 367 6.20 -7.19 27.20
C CYS A 367 6.85 -7.53 25.85
N ILE A 368 6.03 -7.56 24.80
CA ILE A 368 6.50 -7.62 23.42
C ILE A 368 6.55 -6.19 22.87
N SER A 369 7.66 -5.84 22.24
CA SER A 369 7.83 -4.59 21.48
C SER A 369 8.01 -4.91 20.01
N LEU A 370 7.48 -4.07 19.13
CA LEU A 370 7.63 -4.16 17.68
C LEU A 370 8.26 -2.86 17.16
N GLY A 371 9.39 -2.98 16.48
CA GLY A 371 9.91 -1.96 15.56
C GLY A 371 9.62 -2.38 14.13
N LEU A 372 8.89 -1.54 13.39
CA LEU A 372 8.67 -1.70 11.95
C LEU A 372 9.60 -0.76 11.21
N GLU A 373 10.65 -1.31 10.62
CA GLU A 373 11.51 -0.59 9.67
C GLU A 373 10.91 -0.69 8.27
N TYR A 374 10.92 0.40 7.52
CA TYR A 374 10.30 0.45 6.20
C TYR A 374 11.14 1.26 5.22
N ASN A 375 11.04 0.92 3.93
CA ASN A 375 11.66 1.68 2.86
C ASN A 375 10.91 3.00 2.63
N SER A 376 11.56 4.12 2.99
CA SER A 376 10.96 5.46 2.88
C SER A 376 10.80 5.95 1.44
N ASP A 377 11.47 5.33 0.47
CA ASP A 377 11.29 5.66 -0.94
C ASP A 377 9.97 5.10 -1.50
N ILE A 378 9.36 4.13 -0.80
CA ILE A 378 8.14 3.43 -1.23
C ILE A 378 6.94 3.80 -0.36
N PHE A 379 7.15 3.94 0.95
CA PHE A 379 6.08 4.10 1.91
C PHE A 379 6.20 5.35 2.77
N ASP A 380 5.04 5.86 3.18
CA ASP A 380 4.92 6.97 4.11
C ASP A 380 4.84 6.52 5.56
N ARG A 381 5.41 7.36 6.45
CA ARG A 381 5.39 7.12 7.91
C ARG A 381 3.98 6.91 8.46
N TRP A 382 3.00 7.72 8.03
CA TRP A 382 1.62 7.63 8.53
C TRP A 382 1.00 6.26 8.25
N ARG A 383 1.36 5.62 7.13
CA ARG A 383 0.86 4.30 6.76
C ARG A 383 1.49 3.22 7.63
N MET A 384 2.76 3.39 7.97
CA MET A 384 3.49 2.49 8.84
C MET A 384 3.02 2.58 10.29
N ASP A 385 2.74 3.78 10.79
CA ASP A 385 2.09 3.98 12.09
C ASP A 385 0.73 3.23 12.14
N ARG A 386 -0.03 3.24 11.03
CA ARG A 386 -1.30 2.50 10.92
C ARG A 386 -1.12 0.99 10.88
N LEU A 387 -0.20 0.48 10.04
CA LEU A 387 0.14 -0.95 9.96
C LEU A 387 0.57 -1.48 11.33
N LEU A 388 1.38 -0.71 12.05
CA LEU A 388 1.86 -1.04 13.39
C LEU A 388 0.69 -1.19 14.38
N ALA A 389 -0.27 -0.26 14.38
CA ALA A 389 -1.47 -0.35 15.20
C ALA A 389 -2.36 -1.55 14.82
N HIS A 390 -2.44 -1.87 13.53
CA HIS A 390 -3.20 -3.03 13.06
C HIS A 390 -2.59 -4.35 13.48
N VAL A 391 -1.26 -4.48 13.53
CA VAL A 391 -0.61 -5.67 14.11
C VAL A 391 -1.10 -5.91 15.54
N GLU A 392 -1.06 -4.88 16.38
CA GLU A 392 -1.48 -4.98 17.78
C GLU A 392 -2.96 -5.39 17.90
N ARG A 393 -3.83 -4.84 17.05
CA ARG A 393 -5.26 -5.20 17.01
C ARG A 393 -5.50 -6.61 16.51
N ILE A 394 -4.73 -7.08 15.52
CA ILE A 394 -4.78 -8.47 15.06
C ILE A 394 -4.37 -9.41 16.20
N VAL A 395 -3.29 -9.11 16.93
CA VAL A 395 -2.86 -9.91 18.09
C VAL A 395 -4.00 -9.99 19.12
N ALA A 396 -4.62 -8.86 19.45
CA ALA A 396 -5.76 -8.83 20.38
C ALA A 396 -6.94 -9.66 19.87
N GLY A 397 -7.30 -9.52 18.59
CA GLY A 397 -8.40 -10.24 17.96
C GLY A 397 -8.19 -11.76 17.93
N VAL A 398 -7.01 -12.23 17.52
CA VAL A 398 -6.72 -13.68 17.47
C VAL A 398 -6.56 -14.28 18.86
N SER A 399 -6.10 -13.51 19.85
CA SER A 399 -6.07 -13.93 21.25
C SER A 399 -7.48 -14.12 21.83
N ALA A 400 -8.44 -13.26 21.46
CA ALA A 400 -9.81 -13.32 21.95
C ALA A 400 -10.68 -14.35 21.20
N HIS A 401 -10.55 -14.43 19.87
CA HIS A 401 -11.41 -15.21 18.99
C HIS A 401 -10.61 -16.04 17.97
N PRO A 402 -9.80 -17.02 18.43
CA PRO A 402 -8.88 -17.75 17.56
C PRO A 402 -9.56 -18.64 16.50
N GLU A 403 -10.87 -18.92 16.66
CA GLU A 403 -11.67 -19.69 15.70
C GLU A 403 -12.35 -18.84 14.61
N GLN A 404 -12.32 -17.51 14.74
CA GLN A 404 -12.94 -16.62 13.75
C GLN A 404 -12.21 -16.72 12.39
N PRO A 405 -12.93 -16.69 11.26
CA PRO A 405 -12.31 -16.59 9.93
C PRO A 405 -11.39 -15.38 9.82
N LEU A 406 -10.19 -15.58 9.26
CA LEU A 406 -9.18 -14.53 9.13
C LEU A 406 -9.64 -13.34 8.27
N CYS A 407 -10.52 -13.56 7.29
CA CYS A 407 -11.10 -12.52 6.44
C CYS A 407 -12.09 -11.61 7.20
N GLU A 408 -12.70 -12.11 8.28
CA GLU A 408 -13.67 -11.38 9.10
C GLU A 408 -13.03 -10.67 10.31
N LEU A 409 -11.76 -10.96 10.61
CA LEU A 409 -11.07 -10.38 11.76
C LEU A 409 -11.10 -8.84 11.69
N ASP A 410 -11.65 -8.17 12.69
CA ASP A 410 -11.67 -6.72 12.74
C ASP A 410 -10.33 -6.21 13.29
N TYR A 411 -9.63 -5.42 12.48
CA TYR A 411 -8.37 -4.81 12.85
C TYR A 411 -8.42 -3.28 12.75
N LEU A 412 -9.53 -2.67 12.35
CA LEU A 412 -9.64 -1.22 12.18
C LEU A 412 -9.93 -0.54 13.51
N GLY A 413 -9.21 0.55 13.83
CA GLY A 413 -9.50 1.37 15.01
C GLY A 413 -10.89 1.99 14.97
N GLU A 414 -11.49 2.31 16.13
CA GLU A 414 -12.82 2.95 16.18
C GLU A 414 -12.85 4.28 15.42
N ASP A 415 -11.81 5.11 15.56
CA ASP A 415 -11.68 6.38 14.84
C ASP A 415 -11.54 6.18 13.32
N GLU A 416 -10.80 5.14 12.89
CA GLU A 416 -10.65 4.82 11.48
C GLU A 416 -11.98 4.32 10.89
N ARG A 417 -12.66 3.42 11.60
CA ARG A 417 -13.99 2.94 11.23
C ARG A 417 -14.99 4.08 11.14
N LYS A 418 -14.97 4.99 12.12
CA LYS A 418 -15.84 6.18 12.13
C LYS A 418 -15.56 7.07 10.92
N ARG A 419 -14.29 7.26 10.58
CA ARG A 419 -13.89 8.08 9.43
C ARG A 419 -14.37 7.48 8.11
N LEU A 420 -14.15 6.18 7.92
CA LEU A 420 -14.49 5.47 6.69
C LEU A 420 -16.00 5.33 6.48
N LEU A 421 -16.76 5.05 7.55
CA LEU A 421 -18.19 4.80 7.43
C LEU A 421 -19.04 6.06 7.51
N TYR A 422 -18.62 7.05 8.30
CA TYR A 422 -19.44 8.23 8.59
C TYR A 422 -18.79 9.52 8.11
N SER A 423 -17.54 9.82 8.48
CA SER A 423 -16.97 11.15 8.20
C SER A 423 -16.81 11.47 6.72
N TYR A 424 -16.44 10.50 5.88
CA TYR A 424 -16.39 10.70 4.43
C TYR A 424 -17.78 10.70 3.75
N ASN A 425 -18.78 10.15 4.42
CA ASN A 425 -20.15 10.02 3.91
C ASN A 425 -21.10 11.09 4.49
N ASP A 426 -20.60 12.01 5.32
CA ASP A 426 -21.37 13.10 5.92
C ASP A 426 -21.67 14.19 4.88
N THR A 427 -22.53 13.83 3.93
CA THR A 427 -22.86 14.60 2.71
C THR A 427 -24.35 14.93 2.66
N THR A 428 -25.04 14.86 3.81
CA THR A 428 -26.48 15.14 3.92
C THR A 428 -26.75 16.62 3.58
N ALA A 429 -27.56 16.86 2.56
CA ALA A 429 -27.98 18.20 2.14
C ALA A 429 -29.47 18.23 1.80
N SER A 430 -30.12 19.36 2.04
CA SER A 430 -31.49 19.60 1.60
C SER A 430 -31.51 20.04 0.14
N TYR A 431 -32.32 19.40 -0.67
CA TYR A 431 -32.59 19.77 -2.07
C TYR A 431 -34.08 19.58 -2.35
N GLN A 432 -34.54 19.95 -3.55
CA GLN A 432 -35.95 19.81 -3.96
C GLN A 432 -36.32 18.34 -4.27
N SER A 433 -36.29 17.47 -3.27
CA SER A 433 -36.45 16.01 -3.41
C SER A 433 -37.80 15.55 -3.93
N ASP A 434 -38.86 16.35 -3.73
CA ASP A 434 -40.22 16.04 -4.18
C ASP A 434 -40.52 16.59 -5.58
N ALA A 435 -39.57 17.31 -6.19
CA ALA A 435 -39.73 17.87 -7.52
C ALA A 435 -39.42 16.84 -8.63
N THR A 436 -39.82 17.18 -9.84
CA THR A 436 -39.44 16.46 -11.06
C THR A 436 -38.75 17.43 -12.02
N LEU A 437 -37.96 16.92 -12.95
CA LEU A 437 -37.24 17.78 -13.92
C LEU A 437 -38.22 18.70 -14.68
N VAL A 438 -39.40 18.17 -15.02
CA VAL A 438 -40.45 18.91 -15.71
C VAL A 438 -41.20 19.90 -14.82
N SER A 439 -41.33 19.64 -13.51
CA SER A 439 -41.90 20.63 -12.59
C SER A 439 -40.95 21.81 -12.37
N LEU A 440 -39.63 21.56 -12.28
CA LEU A 440 -38.61 22.60 -12.20
C LEU A 440 -38.53 23.41 -13.49
N PHE A 441 -38.54 22.76 -14.65
CA PHE A 441 -38.61 23.43 -15.94
C PHE A 441 -39.88 24.31 -16.05
N ALA A 442 -41.06 23.79 -15.69
CA ALA A 442 -42.30 24.55 -15.73
C ALA A 442 -42.29 25.79 -14.80
N ALA A 443 -41.58 25.71 -13.68
CA ALA A 443 -41.35 26.85 -12.80
C ALA A 443 -40.54 27.94 -13.51
N GLN A 444 -39.48 27.58 -14.25
CA GLN A 444 -38.69 28.53 -15.05
C GLN A 444 -39.50 29.13 -16.20
N VAL A 445 -40.32 28.34 -16.89
CA VAL A 445 -41.22 28.84 -17.94
C VAL A 445 -42.17 29.91 -17.38
N SER A 446 -42.69 29.71 -16.17
CA SER A 446 -43.60 30.66 -15.54
C SER A 446 -42.89 31.94 -15.06
N GLN A 447 -41.63 31.82 -14.61
CA GLN A 447 -40.84 32.95 -14.12
C GLN A 447 -40.18 33.76 -15.24
N ARG A 448 -39.75 33.10 -16.32
CA ARG A 448 -38.91 33.68 -17.39
C ARG A 448 -39.33 33.20 -18.80
N PRO A 449 -40.60 33.39 -19.21
CA PRO A 449 -41.13 32.80 -20.45
C PRO A 449 -40.37 33.25 -21.70
N ASP A 450 -39.94 34.51 -21.75
CA ASP A 450 -39.25 35.12 -22.89
C ASP A 450 -37.71 34.98 -22.85
N ALA A 451 -37.15 34.41 -21.78
CA ALA A 451 -35.71 34.19 -21.71
C ALA A 451 -35.29 33.08 -22.68
N VAL A 452 -34.09 33.19 -23.25
CA VAL A 452 -33.54 32.19 -24.17
C VAL A 452 -33.12 30.94 -23.38
N ALA A 453 -33.76 29.81 -23.69
CA ALA A 453 -33.46 28.52 -23.07
C ALA A 453 -32.44 27.73 -23.87
N VAL A 454 -32.57 27.68 -25.21
CA VAL A 454 -31.72 26.85 -26.09
C VAL A 454 -31.29 27.66 -27.30
N VAL A 455 -30.00 27.56 -27.64
CA VAL A 455 -29.43 28.07 -28.89
C VAL A 455 -28.84 26.90 -29.68
N TYR A 456 -29.23 26.79 -30.96
CA TYR A 456 -28.66 25.83 -31.90
C TYR A 456 -28.57 26.43 -33.29
N GLU A 457 -27.39 26.38 -33.91
CA GLU A 457 -27.13 26.92 -35.26
C GLU A 457 -27.65 28.37 -35.48
N GLY A 458 -27.46 29.23 -34.47
CA GLY A 458 -27.90 30.63 -34.52
C GLY A 458 -29.40 30.84 -34.30
N ARG A 459 -30.19 29.77 -34.15
CA ARG A 459 -31.60 29.85 -33.77
C ARG A 459 -31.74 29.79 -32.25
N SER A 460 -32.45 30.76 -31.69
CA SER A 460 -32.79 30.82 -30.27
C SER A 460 -34.22 30.34 -30.03
N TRP A 461 -34.41 29.56 -28.98
CA TRP A 461 -35.71 29.14 -28.45
C TRP A 461 -35.88 29.69 -27.05
N SER A 462 -36.98 30.40 -26.82
CA SER A 462 -37.36 30.84 -25.47
C SER A 462 -37.90 29.68 -24.63
N TYR A 463 -37.92 29.85 -23.31
CA TYR A 463 -38.54 28.88 -22.40
C TYR A 463 -39.99 28.58 -22.79
N ARG A 464 -40.78 29.60 -23.14
CA ARG A 464 -42.18 29.42 -23.57
C ARG A 464 -42.29 28.61 -24.87
N GLU A 465 -41.50 28.92 -25.90
CA GLU A 465 -41.56 28.18 -27.17
C GLU A 465 -41.17 26.71 -26.99
N LEU A 466 -40.18 26.45 -26.14
CA LEU A 466 -39.75 25.09 -25.80
C LEU A 466 -40.83 24.35 -24.98
N ASP A 467 -41.50 25.04 -24.06
CA ASP A 467 -42.61 24.50 -23.26
C ASP A 467 -43.78 24.08 -24.15
N GLU A 468 -44.25 24.97 -25.03
CA GLU A 468 -45.36 24.71 -25.96
C GLU A 468 -45.03 23.58 -26.94
N ALA A 469 -43.80 23.55 -27.48
CA ALA A 469 -43.38 22.49 -28.39
C ALA A 469 -43.30 21.11 -27.71
N SER A 470 -42.77 21.06 -26.49
CA SER A 470 -42.67 19.82 -25.71
C SER A 470 -44.03 19.37 -25.15
N ASP A 471 -44.94 20.27 -24.82
CA ASP A 471 -46.33 19.95 -24.44
C ASP A 471 -47.08 19.26 -25.58
N ARG A 472 -46.96 19.78 -26.80
CA ARG A 472 -47.57 19.14 -27.99
C ARG A 472 -47.06 17.73 -28.20
N LEU A 473 -45.76 17.51 -28.04
CA LEU A 473 -45.19 16.18 -28.17
C LEU A 473 -45.63 15.25 -27.04
N GLY A 474 -45.65 15.74 -25.79
CA GLY A 474 -46.13 14.95 -24.66
C GLY A 474 -47.59 14.55 -24.81
N PHE A 475 -48.44 15.45 -25.32
CA PHE A 475 -49.83 15.16 -25.65
C PHE A 475 -49.95 14.11 -26.75
N TYR A 476 -49.15 14.21 -27.82
CA TYR A 476 -49.10 13.21 -28.89
C TYR A 476 -48.72 11.82 -28.34
N LEU A 477 -47.66 11.75 -27.51
CA LEU A 477 -47.21 10.50 -26.89
C LEU A 477 -48.27 9.86 -25.98
N ARG A 478 -49.02 10.68 -25.22
CA ARG A 478 -50.14 10.18 -24.40
C ARG A 478 -51.32 9.69 -25.25
N THR A 479 -51.69 10.45 -26.28
CA THR A 479 -52.89 10.17 -27.08
C THR A 479 -52.69 8.99 -28.03
N GLU A 480 -51.59 8.94 -28.77
CA GLU A 480 -51.35 7.92 -29.79
C GLU A 480 -50.72 6.64 -29.24
N TYR A 481 -49.90 6.76 -28.20
CA TYR A 481 -49.13 5.62 -27.65
C TYR A 481 -49.44 5.31 -26.19
N GLY A 482 -50.32 6.08 -25.54
CA GLY A 482 -50.72 5.83 -24.15
C GLY A 482 -49.56 5.93 -23.16
N VAL A 483 -48.51 6.71 -23.45
CA VAL A 483 -47.36 6.87 -22.56
C VAL A 483 -47.81 7.41 -21.20
N GLY A 484 -47.40 6.75 -20.12
CA GLY A 484 -47.68 7.13 -18.74
C GLY A 484 -46.44 7.02 -17.86
N ARG A 485 -46.66 7.01 -16.54
CA ARG A 485 -45.60 6.93 -15.53
C ARG A 485 -44.73 5.69 -15.72
N ASN A 486 -43.41 5.85 -15.70
CA ASN A 486 -42.40 4.79 -15.84
C ASN A 486 -42.38 4.05 -17.18
N ASP A 487 -43.18 4.46 -18.16
CA ASP A 487 -43.04 3.94 -19.54
C ASP A 487 -41.75 4.47 -20.17
N VAL A 488 -41.02 3.60 -20.86
CA VAL A 488 -39.78 3.99 -21.56
C VAL A 488 -40.11 4.37 -23.00
N VAL A 489 -39.65 5.55 -23.43
CA VAL A 489 -39.73 6.01 -24.83
C VAL A 489 -38.31 6.21 -25.35
N GLY A 490 -37.96 5.48 -26.42
CA GLY A 490 -36.68 5.64 -27.10
C GLY A 490 -36.64 6.95 -27.88
N VAL A 491 -35.57 7.72 -27.75
CA VAL A 491 -35.36 8.96 -28.52
C VAL A 491 -34.12 8.78 -29.39
N CYS A 492 -34.34 8.58 -30.69
CA CYS A 492 -33.33 8.25 -31.69
C CYS A 492 -33.20 9.39 -32.71
N LEU A 493 -32.77 10.55 -32.22
CA LEU A 493 -32.64 11.79 -33.00
C LEU A 493 -31.21 12.31 -32.93
N ASP A 494 -30.75 12.96 -33.99
CA ASP A 494 -29.48 13.68 -33.95
C ASP A 494 -29.61 15.01 -33.18
N ARG A 495 -28.47 15.60 -32.84
CA ARG A 495 -28.39 16.86 -32.12
C ARG A 495 -29.14 17.96 -32.84
N SER A 496 -30.14 18.51 -32.17
CA SER A 496 -30.96 19.63 -32.63
C SER A 496 -31.87 20.10 -31.50
N GLU A 497 -32.63 21.17 -31.72
CA GLU A 497 -33.74 21.53 -30.85
C GLU A 497 -34.77 20.39 -30.72
N ARG A 498 -34.93 19.57 -31.77
CA ARG A 498 -35.90 18.46 -31.81
C ARG A 498 -35.57 17.40 -30.79
N LEU A 499 -34.28 17.14 -30.55
CA LEU A 499 -33.83 16.25 -29.48
C LEU A 499 -34.30 16.77 -28.12
N ILE A 500 -34.04 18.04 -27.80
CA ILE A 500 -34.39 18.63 -26.50
C ILE A 500 -35.91 18.68 -26.29
N ILE A 501 -36.65 19.08 -27.32
CA ILE A 501 -38.13 19.02 -27.33
C ILE A 501 -38.60 17.59 -27.06
N SER A 502 -37.91 16.58 -27.62
CA SER A 502 -38.23 15.17 -27.44
C SER A 502 -38.01 14.67 -26.03
N LEU A 503 -36.86 15.00 -25.43
CA LEU A 503 -36.58 14.62 -24.04
C LEU A 503 -37.62 15.22 -23.08
N LEU A 504 -37.90 16.52 -23.22
CA LEU A 504 -38.91 17.20 -22.40
C LEU A 504 -40.32 16.66 -22.64
N GLY A 505 -40.69 16.39 -23.90
CA GLY A 505 -42.01 15.87 -24.25
C GLY A 505 -42.26 14.47 -23.69
N VAL A 506 -41.26 13.59 -23.73
CA VAL A 506 -41.33 12.26 -23.09
C VAL A 506 -41.51 12.39 -21.58
N LEU A 507 -40.69 13.22 -20.92
CA LEU A 507 -40.80 13.45 -19.49
C LEU A 507 -42.16 14.03 -19.11
N LYS A 508 -42.66 15.02 -19.85
CA LYS A 508 -43.97 15.63 -19.65
C LYS A 508 -45.12 14.65 -19.91
N ALA A 509 -44.96 13.70 -20.82
CA ALA A 509 -45.93 12.62 -21.01
C ALA A 509 -46.04 11.70 -19.78
N GLY A 510 -45.06 11.70 -18.88
CA GLY A 510 -44.98 10.78 -17.75
C GLY A 510 -43.86 9.75 -17.87
N GLY A 511 -43.30 9.59 -19.07
CA GLY A 511 -42.35 8.54 -19.37
C GLY A 511 -40.90 8.90 -19.08
N ALA A 512 -40.04 7.88 -19.11
CA ALA A 512 -38.60 8.01 -19.09
C ALA A 512 -38.04 7.99 -20.51
N TYR A 513 -37.14 8.91 -20.84
CA TYR A 513 -36.48 8.86 -22.14
C TYR A 513 -35.32 7.87 -22.14
N MET A 514 -35.19 7.10 -23.22
CA MET A 514 -34.02 6.27 -23.50
C MET A 514 -33.29 6.86 -24.71
N PRO A 515 -32.18 7.59 -24.52
CA PRO A 515 -31.45 8.18 -25.64
C PRO A 515 -30.73 7.10 -26.46
N VAL A 516 -30.91 7.15 -27.78
CA VAL A 516 -30.31 6.24 -28.74
C VAL A 516 -29.55 7.04 -29.81
N ASP A 517 -28.27 6.75 -30.04
CA ASP A 517 -27.51 7.42 -31.10
C ASP A 517 -27.93 6.83 -32.45
N PRO A 518 -28.53 7.62 -33.37
CA PRO A 518 -29.05 7.12 -34.65
C PRO A 518 -27.97 6.53 -35.56
N PHE A 519 -26.69 6.81 -35.30
CA PHE A 519 -25.56 6.27 -36.06
C PHE A 519 -25.01 4.96 -35.48
N THR A 520 -25.60 4.44 -34.40
CA THR A 520 -25.27 3.13 -33.84
C THR A 520 -25.81 2.01 -34.75
N PRO A 521 -25.15 0.83 -34.86
CA PRO A 521 -25.66 -0.28 -35.65
C PRO A 521 -27.11 -0.67 -35.28
N ALA A 522 -27.93 -0.93 -36.30
CA ALA A 522 -29.36 -1.19 -36.15
C ALA A 522 -29.66 -2.37 -35.19
N GLU A 523 -28.81 -3.41 -35.19
CA GLU A 523 -28.93 -4.55 -34.26
C GLU A 523 -28.84 -4.11 -32.80
N ARG A 524 -27.97 -3.14 -32.50
CA ARG A 524 -27.81 -2.62 -31.13
C ARG A 524 -28.97 -1.72 -30.73
N ILE A 525 -29.54 -0.96 -31.68
CA ILE A 525 -30.78 -0.21 -31.45
C ILE A 525 -31.94 -1.16 -31.16
N ALA A 526 -32.12 -2.19 -32.00
CA ALA A 526 -33.15 -3.20 -31.83
C ALA A 526 -33.03 -3.92 -30.48
N TYR A 527 -31.80 -4.25 -30.06
CA TYR A 527 -31.54 -4.81 -28.74
C TYR A 527 -31.99 -3.88 -27.62
N GLN A 528 -31.60 -2.60 -27.63
CA GLN A 528 -31.98 -1.63 -26.60
C GLN A 528 -33.50 -1.44 -26.53
N VAL A 529 -34.17 -1.35 -27.68
CA VAL A 529 -35.63 -1.23 -27.76
C VAL A 529 -36.32 -2.46 -27.16
N ALA A 530 -35.85 -3.66 -27.48
CA ALA A 530 -36.41 -4.89 -26.97
C ALA A 530 -36.15 -5.08 -25.46
N ASP A 531 -34.93 -4.84 -25.00
CA ASP A 531 -34.49 -5.04 -23.61
C ASP A 531 -35.14 -4.03 -22.65
N SER A 532 -35.32 -2.78 -23.08
CA SER A 532 -35.95 -1.72 -22.26
C SER A 532 -37.47 -1.80 -22.18
N GLY A 533 -38.12 -2.65 -22.98
CA GLY A 533 -39.57 -2.63 -23.13
C GLY A 533 -40.09 -1.31 -23.72
N CYS A 534 -39.27 -0.66 -24.55
CA CYS A 534 -39.55 0.65 -25.15
C CYS A 534 -40.92 0.68 -25.83
N LYS A 535 -41.82 1.54 -25.32
CA LYS A 535 -43.21 1.67 -25.78
C LYS A 535 -43.31 2.28 -27.17
N HIS A 536 -42.43 3.24 -27.45
CA HIS A 536 -42.33 3.90 -28.74
C HIS A 536 -40.91 4.39 -28.99
N LEU A 537 -40.40 4.20 -30.21
CA LEU A 537 -39.11 4.74 -30.66
C LEU A 537 -39.36 5.99 -31.50
N LEU A 538 -39.05 7.15 -30.95
CA LEU A 538 -39.11 8.43 -31.63
C LEU A 538 -37.82 8.65 -32.44
N ASP A 539 -37.82 8.15 -33.67
CA ASP A 539 -36.79 8.44 -34.68
C ASP A 539 -37.17 9.62 -35.59
N ALA A 540 -36.31 9.94 -36.56
CA ALA A 540 -36.55 11.06 -37.48
C ALA A 540 -37.88 10.93 -38.25
N SER A 541 -38.29 9.71 -38.63
CA SER A 541 -39.54 9.48 -39.38
C SER A 541 -40.76 9.64 -38.46
N ALA A 542 -40.69 9.07 -37.26
CA ALA A 542 -41.73 9.22 -36.24
C ALA A 542 -41.90 10.69 -35.83
N TYR A 543 -40.81 11.46 -35.77
CA TYR A 543 -40.86 12.88 -35.48
C TYR A 543 -41.59 13.68 -36.57
N GLU A 544 -41.41 13.36 -37.85
CA GLU A 544 -42.17 14.01 -38.95
C GLU A 544 -43.67 13.66 -38.90
N VAL A 545 -44.03 12.43 -38.49
CA VAL A 545 -45.44 12.05 -38.23
C VAL A 545 -46.03 12.91 -37.11
N PHE A 546 -45.27 13.13 -36.04
CA PHE A 546 -45.67 14.05 -34.97
C PHE A 546 -45.89 15.48 -35.49
N ILE A 547 -45.01 16.02 -36.34
CA ILE A 547 -45.18 17.37 -36.90
C ILE A 547 -46.47 17.50 -37.75
N ALA A 548 -46.84 16.42 -38.45
CA ALA A 548 -48.08 16.36 -39.22
C ALA A 548 -49.34 16.17 -38.35
N PHE A 549 -49.19 15.79 -37.08
CA PHE A 549 -50.31 15.57 -36.17
C PHE A 549 -51.12 16.87 -35.98
N ARG A 550 -52.45 16.73 -36.00
CA ARG A 550 -53.43 17.82 -35.85
C ARG A 550 -54.41 17.54 -34.70
N GLY A 551 -53.98 16.77 -33.70
CA GLY A 551 -54.78 16.57 -32.50
C GLY A 551 -55.03 17.91 -31.80
N ASP A 552 -56.24 18.07 -31.29
CA ASP A 552 -56.67 19.27 -30.58
C ASP A 552 -56.00 19.32 -29.20
N SER A 553 -54.76 19.80 -29.15
CA SER A 553 -54.19 20.32 -27.90
C SER A 553 -54.91 21.63 -27.64
N SER A 554 -55.86 21.67 -26.72
CA SER A 554 -56.79 22.81 -26.48
C SER A 554 -56.12 24.14 -26.08
N GLY A 555 -54.81 24.29 -26.26
CA GLY A 555 -54.00 25.40 -25.76
C GLY A 555 -53.73 25.31 -24.26
N ASP A 556 -54.28 24.30 -23.57
CA ASP A 556 -54.05 24.04 -22.16
C ASP A 556 -52.73 23.30 -21.94
N LYS A 557 -52.00 23.69 -20.87
CA LYS A 557 -50.76 23.04 -20.46
C LYS A 557 -50.99 21.56 -20.17
N LEU A 558 -50.05 20.70 -20.61
CA LEU A 558 -50.16 19.27 -20.35
C LEU A 558 -50.03 19.00 -18.83
N PRO A 559 -51.01 18.34 -18.18
CA PRO A 559 -50.91 18.04 -16.75
C PRO A 559 -49.71 17.13 -16.46
N LEU A 560 -48.81 17.57 -15.59
CA LEU A 560 -47.65 16.77 -15.16
C LEU A 560 -48.12 15.69 -14.19
N ILE A 561 -47.86 14.42 -14.51
CA ILE A 561 -48.31 13.25 -13.73
C ILE A 561 -47.15 12.54 -13.01
N ASN A 562 -45.91 12.92 -13.29
CA ASN A 562 -44.70 12.30 -12.74
C ASN A 562 -44.57 12.62 -11.25
N GLU A 563 -44.10 11.63 -10.49
CA GLU A 563 -43.60 11.79 -9.13
C GLU A 563 -42.06 11.76 -9.10
N CYS A 564 -41.46 12.19 -7.99
CA CYS A 564 -40.00 12.31 -7.89
C CYS A 564 -39.26 10.97 -7.95
N ASN A 565 -39.94 9.87 -7.63
CA ASN A 565 -39.44 8.49 -7.72
C ASN A 565 -39.78 7.80 -9.04
N ASP A 566 -40.44 8.49 -9.98
CA ASP A 566 -40.59 7.96 -11.33
C ASP A 566 -39.28 8.09 -12.12
N LEU A 567 -39.09 7.18 -13.08
CA LEU A 567 -37.96 7.17 -13.98
C LEU A 567 -37.89 8.44 -14.83
N ALA A 568 -36.75 9.13 -14.79
CA ALA A 568 -36.43 10.23 -15.67
C ALA A 568 -35.81 9.71 -16.98
N TYR A 569 -34.90 8.75 -16.89
CA TYR A 569 -34.25 8.19 -18.08
C TYR A 569 -33.77 6.75 -17.89
N VAL A 570 -33.50 6.11 -19.03
CA VAL A 570 -32.79 4.84 -19.12
C VAL A 570 -31.59 5.00 -20.05
N ILE A 571 -30.37 5.04 -19.52
CA ILE A 571 -29.14 5.17 -20.32
C ILE A 571 -28.38 3.84 -20.35
N TYR A 572 -28.06 3.36 -21.54
CA TYR A 572 -27.32 2.11 -21.72
C TYR A 572 -25.81 2.29 -21.54
N THR A 573 -25.19 1.37 -20.82
CA THR A 573 -23.73 1.30 -20.66
C THR A 573 -23.05 0.62 -21.84
N SER A 574 -21.74 0.84 -22.02
CA SER A 574 -20.95 0.26 -23.11
C SER A 574 -20.82 -1.28 -23.06
N GLY A 575 -21.24 -1.93 -21.97
CA GLY A 575 -21.32 -3.38 -21.86
C GLY A 575 -19.95 -4.06 -21.86
N SER A 576 -19.07 -3.72 -20.91
CA SER A 576 -17.76 -4.40 -20.75
C SER A 576 -17.85 -5.92 -20.57
N THR A 577 -19.02 -6.42 -20.16
CA THR A 577 -19.36 -7.85 -20.01
C THR A 577 -19.98 -8.47 -21.27
N GLY A 578 -20.01 -7.77 -22.41
CA GLY A 578 -20.54 -8.24 -23.70
C GLY A 578 -22.00 -7.86 -23.98
N THR A 579 -22.83 -7.63 -22.96
CA THR A 579 -24.22 -7.17 -23.10
C THR A 579 -24.44 -5.79 -22.46
N PRO A 580 -24.86 -4.78 -23.24
CA PRO A 580 -25.23 -3.46 -22.70
C PRO A 580 -26.35 -3.56 -21.67
N LYS A 581 -26.29 -2.77 -20.58
CA LYS A 581 -27.34 -2.72 -19.54
C LYS A 581 -27.92 -1.32 -19.44
N GLY A 582 -29.25 -1.22 -19.37
CA GLY A 582 -29.97 0.03 -19.15
C GLY A 582 -29.95 0.45 -17.68
N CYS A 583 -29.30 1.58 -17.38
CA CYS A 583 -29.33 2.20 -16.06
C CYS A 583 -30.57 3.07 -15.93
N MET A 584 -31.49 2.65 -15.05
CA MET A 584 -32.74 3.34 -14.75
C MET A 584 -32.51 4.36 -13.63
N LEU A 585 -32.76 5.64 -13.90
CA LEU A 585 -32.58 6.71 -12.92
C LEU A 585 -33.89 7.46 -12.71
N GLU A 586 -34.22 7.65 -11.43
CA GLU A 586 -35.38 8.43 -10.99
C GLU A 586 -35.11 9.94 -11.04
N HIS A 587 -36.17 10.74 -11.14
CA HIS A 587 -36.08 12.19 -11.12
C HIS A 587 -35.30 12.74 -9.91
N SER A 588 -35.60 12.24 -8.72
CA SER A 588 -34.99 12.66 -7.45
C SER A 588 -33.46 12.55 -7.47
N GLY A 589 -32.92 11.43 -7.96
CA GLY A 589 -31.48 11.20 -8.06
C GLY A 589 -30.80 12.15 -9.04
N VAL A 590 -31.45 12.49 -10.16
CA VAL A 590 -30.94 13.47 -11.13
C VAL A 590 -30.93 14.86 -10.53
N ILE A 591 -32.01 15.26 -9.87
CA ILE A 591 -32.13 16.58 -9.22
C ILE A 591 -31.10 16.72 -8.11
N ASN A 592 -30.92 15.70 -7.26
CA ASN A 592 -29.91 15.69 -6.20
C ASN A 592 -28.51 16.02 -6.74
N ARG A 593 -28.11 15.36 -7.83
CA ARG A 593 -26.81 15.60 -8.48
C ARG A 593 -26.70 17.02 -9.03
N ILE A 594 -27.71 17.49 -9.77
CA ILE A 594 -27.67 18.79 -10.42
C ILE A 594 -27.73 19.92 -9.40
N ASP A 595 -28.55 19.80 -8.35
CA ASP A 595 -28.65 20.79 -7.27
C ASP A 595 -27.32 20.95 -6.52
N TRP A 596 -26.67 19.82 -6.20
CA TRP A 596 -25.31 19.84 -5.65
C TRP A 596 -24.32 20.52 -6.60
N MET A 597 -24.32 20.16 -7.90
CA MET A 597 -23.40 20.76 -8.88
C MET A 597 -23.63 22.27 -9.03
N TRP A 598 -24.89 22.69 -9.09
CA TRP A 598 -25.29 24.09 -9.20
C TRP A 598 -24.68 24.92 -8.05
N SER A 599 -24.79 24.40 -6.82
CA SER A 599 -24.29 25.07 -5.62
C SER A 599 -22.77 24.96 -5.47
N ALA A 600 -22.18 23.79 -5.76
CA ALA A 600 -20.76 23.53 -5.54
C ALA A 600 -19.84 24.26 -6.54
N TYR A 601 -20.35 24.57 -7.72
CA TYR A 601 -19.63 25.31 -8.77
C TYR A 601 -20.11 26.77 -8.92
N ASP A 602 -20.93 27.26 -7.98
CA ASP A 602 -21.45 28.64 -7.97
C ASP A 602 -22.13 29.06 -9.28
N TYR A 603 -22.87 28.15 -9.93
CA TYR A 603 -23.63 28.47 -11.13
C TYR A 603 -24.80 29.42 -10.81
N SER A 604 -25.18 30.19 -11.81
CA SER A 604 -26.22 31.20 -11.75
C SER A 604 -27.06 31.20 -13.01
N ILE A 605 -28.22 31.87 -12.95
CA ILE A 605 -29.11 32.07 -14.09
C ILE A 605 -28.50 32.85 -15.27
N ASN A 606 -27.31 33.45 -15.07
CA ASN A 606 -26.60 34.19 -16.11
C ASN A 606 -25.59 33.31 -16.84
N ASP A 607 -25.35 32.10 -16.35
CA ASP A 607 -24.41 31.18 -16.96
C ASP A 607 -24.95 30.57 -18.25
N ILE A 608 -24.02 30.21 -19.12
CA ILE A 608 -24.30 29.64 -20.44
C ILE A 608 -23.64 28.28 -20.51
N ILE A 609 -24.46 27.25 -20.55
CA ILE A 609 -24.02 25.86 -20.50
C ILE A 609 -23.92 25.31 -21.93
N LEU A 610 -22.73 24.85 -22.30
CA LEU A 610 -22.51 24.15 -23.56
C LEU A 610 -22.84 22.66 -23.42
N GLN A 611 -23.82 22.22 -24.20
CA GLN A 611 -24.15 20.82 -24.38
C GLN A 611 -23.26 20.25 -25.48
N LYS A 612 -22.14 19.63 -25.09
CA LYS A 612 -21.20 19.00 -26.02
C LYS A 612 -21.12 17.49 -25.89
N THR A 613 -21.57 16.90 -24.79
CA THR A 613 -21.37 15.47 -24.53
C THR A 613 -22.43 14.65 -25.27
N THR A 614 -22.11 13.43 -25.70
CA THR A 614 -23.07 12.58 -26.39
C THR A 614 -24.29 12.32 -25.49
N PHE A 615 -25.50 12.54 -26.00
CA PHE A 615 -26.75 12.45 -25.23
C PHE A 615 -27.10 11.02 -24.77
N THR A 616 -26.38 10.01 -25.28
CA THR A 616 -26.45 8.62 -24.81
C THR A 616 -25.52 8.33 -23.62
N PHE A 617 -24.89 9.36 -23.04
CA PHE A 617 -24.00 9.24 -21.89
C PHE A 617 -24.51 10.14 -20.75
N ASP A 618 -24.41 9.66 -19.51
CA ASP A 618 -25.04 10.30 -18.34
C ASP A 618 -24.50 11.71 -18.05
N VAL A 619 -23.25 12.00 -18.43
CA VAL A 619 -22.66 13.34 -18.32
C VAL A 619 -23.44 14.38 -19.13
N SER A 620 -24.14 14.01 -20.20
CA SER A 620 -24.99 14.95 -20.95
C SER A 620 -26.22 15.42 -20.16
N VAL A 621 -26.65 14.68 -19.13
CA VAL A 621 -27.88 14.95 -18.40
C VAL A 621 -27.81 16.29 -17.68
N TRP A 622 -26.69 16.60 -17.01
CA TRP A 622 -26.57 17.91 -16.35
C TRP A 622 -26.39 19.03 -17.37
N GLU A 623 -25.67 18.81 -18.48
CA GLU A 623 -25.54 19.80 -19.55
C GLU A 623 -26.91 20.21 -20.14
N ILE A 624 -27.87 19.27 -20.16
CA ILE A 624 -29.23 19.49 -20.67
C ILE A 624 -30.13 20.07 -19.58
N PHE A 625 -30.25 19.39 -18.44
CA PHE A 625 -31.30 19.71 -17.47
C PHE A 625 -30.89 20.78 -16.45
N MET A 626 -29.61 21.02 -16.20
CA MET A 626 -29.18 22.13 -15.33
C MET A 626 -29.66 23.48 -15.86
N PRO A 627 -29.32 23.89 -17.10
CA PRO A 627 -29.79 25.18 -17.61
C PRO A 627 -31.32 25.24 -17.68
N LEU A 628 -31.97 24.17 -18.13
CA LEU A 628 -33.43 24.15 -18.28
C LEU A 628 -34.19 24.22 -16.94
N CYS A 629 -33.73 23.53 -15.89
CA CYS A 629 -34.44 23.49 -14.60
C CYS A 629 -34.06 24.66 -13.67
N TRP A 630 -32.87 25.24 -13.81
CA TRP A 630 -32.41 26.38 -12.98
C TRP A 630 -32.44 27.74 -13.68
N GLY A 631 -32.91 27.82 -14.94
CA GLY A 631 -33.20 29.11 -15.59
C GLY A 631 -32.03 29.74 -16.35
N ALA A 632 -30.99 28.95 -16.65
CA ALA A 632 -29.81 29.36 -17.39
C ALA A 632 -29.93 29.01 -18.89
N ARG A 633 -29.02 29.50 -19.73
CA ARG A 633 -29.07 29.26 -21.18
C ARG A 633 -28.27 28.02 -21.57
N MET A 634 -28.81 27.19 -22.46
CA MET A 634 -28.10 26.09 -23.09
C MET A 634 -27.67 26.44 -24.53
N VAL A 635 -26.45 26.10 -24.91
CA VAL A 635 -25.95 26.14 -26.29
C VAL A 635 -25.68 24.72 -26.74
N LEU A 636 -26.31 24.27 -27.82
CA LEU A 636 -26.09 22.94 -28.39
C LEU A 636 -24.91 22.97 -29.36
N CYS A 637 -23.89 22.14 -29.10
CA CYS A 637 -22.78 21.94 -30.03
C CYS A 637 -23.19 21.01 -31.17
N ARG A 638 -22.90 21.39 -32.43
CA ARG A 638 -23.10 20.50 -33.58
C ARG A 638 -22.29 19.22 -33.45
N ARG A 639 -22.79 18.12 -34.03
CA ARG A 639 -22.15 16.80 -33.96
C ARG A 639 -20.76 16.81 -34.58
N GLU A 640 -20.60 17.47 -35.73
CA GLU A 640 -19.33 17.61 -36.44
C GLU A 640 -18.27 18.41 -35.65
N ASP A 641 -18.71 19.32 -34.79
CA ASP A 641 -17.80 20.22 -34.06
C ASP A 641 -17.28 19.61 -32.76
N VAL A 642 -17.92 18.57 -32.21
CA VAL A 642 -17.57 17.97 -30.90
C VAL A 642 -16.10 17.52 -30.84
N GLY A 643 -15.58 17.02 -31.96
CA GLY A 643 -14.21 16.54 -32.07
C GLY A 643 -13.19 17.60 -32.46
N SER A 644 -13.63 18.85 -32.73
CA SER A 644 -12.78 19.93 -33.22
C SER A 644 -12.52 20.98 -32.13
N PRO A 645 -11.32 21.02 -31.53
CA PRO A 645 -10.97 22.04 -30.54
C PRO A 645 -11.10 23.47 -31.08
N GLU A 646 -10.82 23.66 -32.38
CA GLU A 646 -10.88 24.96 -33.04
C GLU A 646 -12.32 25.46 -33.16
N GLU A 647 -13.25 24.60 -33.60
CA GLU A 647 -14.67 24.98 -33.71
C GLU A 647 -15.33 25.15 -32.33
N LEU A 648 -14.99 24.30 -31.36
CA LEU A 648 -15.43 24.47 -29.97
C LEU A 648 -14.93 25.79 -29.38
N SER A 649 -13.67 26.16 -29.60
CA SER A 649 -13.13 27.43 -29.11
C SER A 649 -13.85 28.63 -29.72
N LYS A 650 -14.17 28.59 -31.03
CA LYS A 650 -14.96 29.63 -31.69
C LYS A 650 -16.37 29.73 -31.09
N LEU A 651 -17.04 28.59 -30.89
CA LEU A 651 -18.38 28.54 -30.32
C LEU A 651 -18.40 29.07 -28.87
N ILE A 652 -17.48 28.63 -28.03
CA ILE A 652 -17.32 29.10 -26.64
C ILE A 652 -17.13 30.61 -26.59
N ALA A 653 -16.25 31.15 -27.44
CA ALA A 653 -15.98 32.58 -27.49
C ALA A 653 -17.18 33.40 -28.03
N ALA A 654 -17.85 32.89 -29.06
CA ALA A 654 -18.99 33.57 -29.68
C ALA A 654 -20.21 33.63 -28.75
N GLU A 655 -20.49 32.52 -28.05
CA GLU A 655 -21.67 32.38 -27.21
C GLU A 655 -21.42 32.75 -25.74
N GLN A 656 -20.16 32.97 -25.35
CA GLN A 656 -19.72 33.27 -23.97
C GLN A 656 -20.06 32.15 -22.97
N VAL A 657 -19.73 30.91 -23.33
CA VAL A 657 -19.97 29.71 -22.49
C VAL A 657 -19.23 29.81 -21.15
N SER A 658 -19.90 29.37 -20.08
CA SER A 658 -19.40 29.42 -18.69
C SER A 658 -18.66 28.14 -18.25
N ASN A 659 -19.02 26.97 -18.77
CA ASN A 659 -18.57 25.65 -18.26
C ASN A 659 -17.43 24.98 -19.05
#